data_AF-A0A356L0K6-F1
#
_entry.id   AF-A0A356L0K6-F1
#
_cell.length_a   1.000
_cell.length_b   1.000
_cell.length_c   1.000
_cell.angle_alpha   90.00
_cell.angle_beta   90.00
_cell.angle_gamma   90.00
#
_symmetry.space_group_name_H-M   'P 1'
#
loop_
_entity.id
_entity.type
_entity.pdbx_description
1 polymer ?
#
loop_
_entity_poly.entity_id
_entity_poly.type
_entity_poly.pdbx_seq_one_letter_code
_entity_poly.pdbx_strand_id
1 'polypeptide(L)'
;MRVTSRAWIEDYEERYELARQAWKKQILEEAGGSNGQRFFDVYTSHAFEMPEGRPIEDTDIQDAKVAVYVISRVAGEGSDRHLAKGDYYLTDAELEDLRVLATLVEKIVVVINAGAQVDLSVLEAMPEVKAILFMGQAGEEGGNACARVLLGLVNPSAKLTATWAKDYLDYPGAKDFSDVPFSSPSVTEANASDVETARAAQPSEAPASSEARAQARAKQLACSRYTEGIYVGYRYFDSFGIAPRYPFGHGLSYTSFSISAEAPMARADGLSIRVSVENTGNPYAGKDVVQVYAACPQPEACVARSADEETVREANPEIEKATRSAGNVDPAAPHGQVEAKEYKRLVAFQKTRLLQPGERESMTLEIDARALASFHAQYEEAQGAWVIEAGRYGIFVGDSSDEHALQLAGVVEVKEEKVLERVPHICPVQDPDFQEWAAPMETLHKKTQAWQDAWETMKKASAQGKSLSGAKKTLGWTSAREETAWTPGEAPVFRVAQDELDRMAHAIASTLEVKDLIPLLMGEFNRNQAALGAAGQRVPGAAGETSHALEALLHIPGISMADGPAGLRLSRSYLVDRESGQALQTGIDANLENGFFASEPEQPEKYERWYQFTTAWPVGTNLAETWNEELLEAVGRATGMEMEEFHVAWWLAPGMNIQRNPLNGRNFEYYSEDPLLSGKMAAAITKGVQSLPGVGTTIKHFACNNQENNRMGVDVRVSERALREIYLRGFEIAVKESQPMCIMTSYNEINGVHSANNRDLCTELARREWHFQGVVMTDWATTLAGGGSDAATCITAG
;
A
#
# COMPACT_ATOMS: atom_id res chain seq x y z
N MET A 1 -2.22 -20.18 33.15
CA MET A 1 -0.93 -20.07 32.43
C MET A 1 0.11 -19.54 33.41
N ARG A 2 1.33 -20.07 33.40
CA ARG A 2 2.46 -19.56 34.21
C ARG A 2 3.54 -19.09 33.23
N VAL A 3 4.00 -17.85 33.38
CA VAL A 3 5.15 -17.31 32.64
C VAL A 3 6.40 -17.61 33.46
N THR A 4 7.36 -18.34 32.90
CA THR A 4 8.60 -18.75 33.57
C THR A 4 9.71 -17.72 33.39
N SER A 5 9.75 -17.05 32.24
CA SER A 5 10.82 -16.14 31.79
C SER A 5 10.71 -14.71 32.30
N ARG A 6 10.07 -14.47 33.45
CA ARG A 6 9.84 -13.09 33.96
C ARG A 6 11.14 -12.32 34.14
N ALA A 7 12.16 -12.95 34.71
CA ALA A 7 13.45 -12.32 34.94
C ALA A 7 14.16 -11.95 33.64
N TRP A 8 14.03 -12.75 32.58
CA TRP A 8 14.58 -12.45 31.26
C TRP A 8 13.85 -11.27 30.60
N ILE A 9 12.51 -11.23 30.71
CA ILE A 9 11.70 -10.12 30.19
C ILE A 9 11.99 -8.81 30.94
N GLU A 10 12.08 -8.86 32.27
CA GLU A 10 12.40 -7.70 33.11
C GLU A 10 13.82 -7.14 32.83
N ASP A 11 14.81 -8.01 32.57
CA ASP A 11 16.14 -7.59 32.12
C ASP A 11 16.11 -6.93 30.72
N TYR A 12 15.32 -7.46 29.78
CA TYR A 12 15.16 -6.85 28.47
C TYR A 12 14.53 -5.46 28.55
N GLU A 13 13.51 -5.28 29.40
CA GLU A 13 12.86 -3.98 29.63
C GLU A 13 13.87 -2.93 30.13
N GLU A 14 14.74 -3.29 31.08
CA GLU A 14 15.78 -2.39 31.57
C GLU A 14 16.77 -2.00 30.46
N ARG A 15 17.16 -2.96 29.61
CA ARG A 15 18.03 -2.71 28.45
C ARG A 15 17.37 -1.80 27.42
N TYR A 16 16.09 -2.04 27.13
CA TYR A 16 15.28 -1.22 26.24
C TYR A 16 15.23 0.23 26.72
N GLU A 17 14.93 0.45 27.99
CA GLU A 17 14.90 1.80 28.57
C GLU A 17 16.27 2.49 28.52
N LEU A 18 17.35 1.78 28.86
CA LEU A 18 18.71 2.31 28.75
C LEU A 18 19.07 2.68 27.30
N ALA A 19 18.74 1.83 26.33
CA ALA A 19 18.95 2.08 24.91
C ALA A 19 18.12 3.28 24.43
N ARG A 20 16.85 3.39 24.83
CA ARG A 20 15.99 4.53 24.51
C ARG A 20 16.53 5.84 25.05
N GLN A 21 17.05 5.86 26.28
CA GLN A 21 17.68 7.07 26.83
C GLN A 21 18.99 7.44 26.14
N ALA A 22 19.82 6.44 25.79
CA ALA A 22 21.05 6.67 25.04
C ALA A 22 20.76 7.24 23.64
N TRP A 23 19.78 6.66 22.95
CA TRP A 23 19.29 7.15 21.66
C TRP A 23 18.74 8.57 21.78
N LYS A 24 17.88 8.85 22.77
CA LYS A 24 17.38 10.21 23.05
C LYS A 24 18.50 11.23 23.15
N LYS A 25 19.53 10.90 23.94
CA LYS A 25 20.68 11.76 24.16
C LYS A 25 21.42 12.03 22.85
N GLN A 26 21.66 11.01 22.03
CA GLN A 26 22.29 11.17 20.72
C GLN A 26 21.50 12.13 19.82
N ILE A 27 20.19 11.91 19.67
CA ILE A 27 19.33 12.77 18.85
C ILE A 27 19.40 14.22 19.32
N LEU A 28 19.27 14.48 20.63
CA LEU A 28 19.29 15.84 21.18
C LEU A 28 20.66 16.53 21.01
N GLU A 29 21.75 15.78 21.16
CA GLU A 29 23.12 16.28 20.96
C GLU A 29 23.38 16.65 19.50
N GLU A 30 23.00 15.78 18.55
CA GLU A 30 23.17 16.01 17.11
C GLU A 30 22.24 17.09 16.55
N ALA A 31 21.01 17.17 17.07
CA ALA A 31 20.07 18.24 16.76
C ALA A 31 20.58 19.62 17.22
N GLY A 32 21.45 19.67 18.24
CA GLY A 32 22.11 20.90 18.68
C GLY A 32 21.15 21.93 19.26
N GLY A 33 20.09 21.48 19.95
CA GLY A 33 19.03 22.34 20.50
C GLY A 33 18.01 22.84 19.47
N SER A 34 18.09 22.40 18.21
CA SER A 34 17.01 22.62 17.25
C SER A 34 15.78 21.80 17.65
N ASN A 35 14.60 22.39 17.48
CA ASN A 35 13.28 21.77 17.69
C ASN A 35 12.40 21.84 16.43
N GLY A 36 13.04 21.94 15.25
CA GLY A 36 12.39 22.06 13.95
C GLY A 36 12.91 21.08 12.90
N GLN A 37 13.04 21.51 11.64
CA GLN A 37 13.42 20.61 10.53
C GLN A 37 14.70 19.81 10.81
N ARG A 38 15.75 20.47 11.32
CA ARG A 38 17.00 19.79 11.67
C ARG A 38 16.80 18.68 12.71
N PHE A 39 15.95 18.90 13.71
CA PHE A 39 15.62 17.85 14.69
C PHE A 39 14.97 16.66 14.00
N PHE A 40 13.99 16.92 13.13
CA PHE A 40 13.30 15.88 12.38
C PHE A 40 14.22 15.09 11.46
N ASP A 41 15.13 15.77 10.75
CA ASP A 41 16.12 15.13 9.87
C ASP A 41 17.05 14.20 10.68
N VAL A 42 17.52 14.65 11.85
CA VAL A 42 18.36 13.83 12.75
C VAL A 42 17.55 12.64 13.30
N TYR A 43 16.32 12.88 13.75
CA TYR A 43 15.43 11.83 14.26
C TYR A 43 15.15 10.74 13.23
N THR A 44 14.80 11.12 11.99
CA THR A 44 14.45 10.16 10.93
C THR A 44 15.66 9.42 10.36
N SER A 45 16.85 10.04 10.37
CA SER A 45 18.10 9.39 9.94
C SER A 45 18.70 8.43 10.97
N HIS A 46 18.19 8.44 12.20
CA HIS A 46 18.66 7.59 13.30
C HIS A 46 17.50 6.77 13.84
N ALA A 47 17.01 5.82 13.03
CA ALA A 47 15.99 4.89 13.48
C ALA A 47 16.41 4.17 14.76
N PHE A 48 15.48 4.03 15.71
CA PHE A 48 15.75 3.33 16.96
C PHE A 48 15.96 1.84 16.70
N GLU A 49 17.16 1.34 17.04
CA GLU A 49 17.49 -0.09 16.98
C GLU A 49 17.11 -0.78 18.29
N MET A 50 16.40 -1.91 18.19
CA MET A 50 16.06 -2.73 19.35
C MET A 50 17.35 -3.30 19.97
N PRO A 51 17.59 -3.15 21.28
CA PRO A 51 18.81 -3.66 21.89
C PRO A 51 18.81 -5.19 21.94
N GLU A 52 20.01 -5.77 22.00
CA GLU A 52 20.19 -7.19 22.25
C GLU A 52 19.80 -7.55 23.70
N GLY A 53 19.07 -8.65 23.85
CA GLY A 53 18.79 -9.25 25.16
C GLY A 53 20.03 -9.94 25.75
N ARG A 54 19.97 -10.26 27.05
CA ARG A 54 20.95 -11.19 27.62
C ARG A 54 20.70 -12.62 27.10
N PRO A 55 21.73 -13.49 27.10
CA PRO A 55 21.54 -14.90 26.76
C PRO A 55 20.46 -15.57 27.59
N ILE A 56 19.69 -16.46 26.96
CA ILE A 56 18.66 -17.28 27.61
C ILE A 56 19.35 -18.35 28.47
N GLU A 57 18.96 -18.45 29.74
CA GLU A 57 19.48 -19.45 30.67
C GLU A 57 18.45 -20.58 30.89
N ASP A 58 18.91 -21.78 31.26
CA ASP A 58 18.04 -22.94 31.56
C ASP A 58 16.95 -22.61 32.60
N THR A 59 17.24 -21.68 33.53
CA THR A 59 16.31 -21.28 34.58
C THR A 59 15.16 -20.40 34.07
N ASP A 60 15.35 -19.65 32.98
CA ASP A 60 14.34 -18.76 32.41
C ASP A 60 13.14 -19.52 31.84
N ILE A 61 13.38 -20.76 31.42
CA ILE A 61 12.40 -21.62 30.75
C ILE A 61 12.17 -22.93 31.50
N GLN A 62 12.60 -23.00 32.76
CA GLN A 62 12.38 -24.18 33.59
C GLN A 62 10.88 -24.52 33.64
N ASP A 63 10.55 -25.78 33.31
CA ASP A 63 9.18 -26.30 33.19
C ASP A 63 8.33 -25.69 32.04
N ALA A 64 8.90 -24.85 31.18
CA ALA A 64 8.19 -24.28 30.04
C ALA A 64 7.83 -25.38 29.02
N LYS A 65 6.57 -25.39 28.58
CA LYS A 65 6.07 -26.34 27.58
C LYS A 65 6.08 -25.79 26.16
N VAL A 66 6.12 -24.46 26.06
CA VAL A 66 6.08 -23.67 24.83
C VAL A 66 6.91 -22.43 25.08
N ALA A 67 7.80 -22.08 24.16
CA ALA A 67 8.42 -20.77 24.11
C ALA A 67 7.70 -19.90 23.09
N VAL A 68 7.46 -18.64 23.45
CA VAL A 68 6.97 -17.62 22.51
C VAL A 68 8.10 -16.60 22.36
N TYR A 69 8.67 -16.51 21.17
CA TYR A 69 9.78 -15.60 20.86
C TYR A 69 9.28 -14.50 19.93
N VAL A 70 9.52 -13.23 20.28
CA VAL A 70 9.01 -12.07 19.55
C VAL A 70 10.17 -11.40 18.81
N ILE A 71 10.06 -11.34 17.48
CA ILE A 71 10.98 -10.57 16.63
C ILE A 71 10.31 -9.24 16.32
N SER A 72 10.97 -8.13 16.66
CA SER A 72 10.42 -6.80 16.46
C SER A 72 11.22 -5.99 15.46
N ARG A 73 10.54 -5.24 14.59
CA ARG A 73 11.13 -4.27 13.66
C ARG A 73 10.32 -2.99 13.65
N VAL A 74 11.01 -1.88 13.47
CA VAL A 74 10.41 -0.56 13.26
C VAL A 74 10.99 0.01 11.97
N ALA A 75 10.14 0.65 11.19
CA ALA A 75 10.50 1.40 10.00
C ALA A 75 9.69 2.70 10.01
N GLY A 76 10.07 3.67 9.20
CA GLY A 76 9.46 4.98 9.30
C GLY A 76 9.74 5.88 8.11
N GLU A 77 9.28 7.10 8.27
CA GLU A 77 9.41 8.18 7.31
C GLU A 77 10.88 8.62 7.13
N GLY A 78 11.27 8.92 5.89
CA GLY A 78 12.56 9.51 5.55
C GLY A 78 13.73 8.52 5.40
N SER A 79 13.53 7.24 5.70
CA SER A 79 14.55 6.20 5.50
C SER A 79 13.91 4.89 5.06
N ASP A 80 14.40 4.32 3.96
CA ASP A 80 14.04 2.95 3.57
C ASP A 80 14.72 1.93 4.48
N ARG A 81 14.10 0.75 4.56
CA ARG A 81 14.68 -0.42 5.23
C ARG A 81 15.88 -0.96 4.46
N HIS A 82 16.73 -1.67 5.18
CA HIS A 82 17.98 -2.19 4.68
C HIS A 82 17.91 -3.70 4.47
N LEU A 83 18.55 -4.16 3.39
CA LEU A 83 18.80 -5.57 3.15
C LEU A 83 19.94 -6.08 4.06
N ALA A 84 19.71 -6.07 5.38
CA ALA A 84 20.71 -6.34 6.40
C ALA A 84 20.14 -7.13 7.59
N LYS A 85 21.04 -7.71 8.39
CA LYS A 85 20.70 -8.31 9.68
C LYS A 85 20.25 -7.23 10.66
N GLY A 86 19.21 -7.53 11.44
CA GLY A 86 18.56 -6.56 12.33
C GLY A 86 17.47 -5.74 11.65
N ASP A 87 17.31 -5.88 10.33
CA ASP A 87 16.23 -5.26 9.58
C ASP A 87 15.46 -6.33 8.77
N TYR A 88 15.74 -6.49 7.47
CA TYR A 88 15.09 -7.53 6.67
C TYR A 88 15.44 -8.94 7.15
N TYR A 89 16.69 -9.18 7.57
CA TYR A 89 17.15 -10.46 8.11
C TYR A 89 17.19 -10.44 9.64
N LEU A 90 17.14 -11.64 10.24
CA LEU A 90 17.40 -11.80 11.67
C LEU A 90 18.84 -11.40 12.03
N THR A 91 19.03 -10.89 13.24
CA THR A 91 20.35 -10.71 13.84
C THR A 91 20.99 -12.06 14.17
N ASP A 92 22.30 -12.07 14.38
CA ASP A 92 22.98 -13.27 14.87
C ASP A 92 22.53 -13.65 16.28
N ALA A 93 22.20 -12.66 17.13
CA ALA A 93 21.66 -12.88 18.47
C ALA A 93 20.27 -13.51 18.44
N GLU A 94 19.34 -13.00 17.61
CA GLU A 94 18.00 -13.58 17.45
C GLU A 94 18.05 -15.03 16.96
N LEU A 95 18.96 -15.32 16.03
CA LEU A 95 19.15 -16.68 15.53
C LEU A 95 19.74 -17.61 16.60
N GLU A 96 20.66 -17.10 17.42
CA GLU A 96 21.23 -17.86 18.54
C GLU A 96 20.19 -18.13 19.62
N ASP A 97 19.37 -17.14 20.00
CA ASP A 97 18.27 -17.32 20.94
C ASP A 97 17.32 -18.43 20.48
N LEU A 98 16.93 -18.42 19.21
CA LEU A 98 16.06 -19.45 18.64
C LEU A 98 16.72 -20.84 18.68
N ARG A 99 18.03 -20.94 18.41
CA ARG A 99 18.78 -22.21 18.51
C ARG A 99 18.84 -22.71 19.93
N VAL A 100 19.14 -21.84 20.89
CA VAL A 100 19.15 -22.16 22.32
C VAL A 100 17.78 -22.67 22.74
N LEU A 101 16.71 -21.95 22.40
CA LEU A 101 15.34 -22.38 22.67
C LEU A 101 15.01 -23.74 22.05
N ALA A 102 15.47 -24.01 20.83
CA ALA A 102 15.25 -25.30 20.16
C ALA A 102 15.93 -26.46 20.89
N THR A 103 17.00 -26.22 21.66
CA THR A 103 17.61 -27.26 22.51
C THR A 103 16.85 -27.52 23.81
N LEU A 104 16.00 -26.59 24.23
CA LEU A 104 15.41 -26.59 25.57
C LEU A 104 13.89 -26.82 25.58
N VAL A 105 13.18 -26.53 24.49
CA VAL A 105 11.74 -26.79 24.35
C VAL A 105 11.39 -27.44 23.01
N GLU A 106 10.37 -28.28 23.01
CA GLU A 106 9.89 -28.96 21.79
C GLU A 106 8.99 -28.08 20.89
N LYS A 107 8.52 -26.94 21.42
CA LYS A 107 7.51 -26.09 20.78
C LYS A 107 7.86 -24.62 20.91
N ILE A 108 8.23 -24.02 19.79
CA ILE A 108 8.47 -22.59 19.65
C ILE A 108 7.34 -22.00 18.81
N VAL A 109 6.78 -20.89 19.29
CA VAL A 109 5.93 -19.99 18.51
C VAL A 109 6.72 -18.72 18.28
N VAL A 110 6.91 -18.36 17.02
CA VAL A 110 7.58 -17.11 16.65
C VAL A 110 6.51 -16.07 16.33
N VAL A 111 6.55 -14.94 17.01
CA VAL A 111 5.68 -13.79 16.76
C VAL A 111 6.48 -12.71 16.06
N ILE A 112 6.01 -12.27 14.90
CA ILE A 112 6.63 -11.21 14.10
C ILE A 112 5.87 -9.91 14.34
N ASN A 113 6.47 -9.01 15.10
CA ASN A 113 6.00 -7.66 15.43
C ASN A 113 6.71 -6.63 14.54
N ALA A 114 6.33 -6.57 13.27
CA ALA A 114 6.98 -5.73 12.26
C ALA A 114 5.94 -5.11 11.33
N GLY A 115 6.14 -3.87 10.91
CA GLY A 115 5.24 -3.20 9.96
C GLY A 115 5.36 -3.68 8.50
N ALA A 116 6.35 -4.51 8.19
CA ALA A 116 6.62 -5.01 6.85
C ALA A 116 7.32 -6.39 6.92
N GLN A 117 7.53 -7.01 5.75
CA GLN A 117 8.07 -8.36 5.60
C GLN A 117 9.46 -8.52 6.23
N VAL A 118 9.72 -9.67 6.85
CA VAL A 118 11.05 -10.09 7.32
C VAL A 118 11.37 -11.45 6.71
N ASP A 119 12.65 -11.78 6.55
CA ASP A 119 13.01 -13.11 6.07
C ASP A 119 12.65 -14.18 7.12
N LEU A 120 11.94 -15.21 6.66
CA LEU A 120 11.53 -16.36 7.47
C LEU A 120 12.26 -17.64 7.09
N SER A 121 13.15 -17.59 6.10
CA SER A 121 13.81 -18.79 5.54
C SER A 121 14.48 -19.65 6.62
N VAL A 122 15.13 -19.00 7.58
CA VAL A 122 15.82 -19.66 8.69
C VAL A 122 14.89 -20.42 9.63
N LEU A 123 13.64 -19.98 9.78
CA LEU A 123 12.67 -20.60 10.69
C LEU A 123 12.16 -21.94 10.15
N GLU A 124 12.09 -22.11 8.83
CA GLU A 124 11.63 -23.35 8.20
C GLU A 124 12.60 -24.52 8.41
N ALA A 125 13.88 -24.21 8.61
CA ALA A 125 14.90 -25.18 8.94
C ALA A 125 14.85 -25.63 10.41
N MET A 126 13.97 -25.04 11.23
CA MET A 126 13.86 -25.30 12.67
C MET A 126 12.59 -26.10 12.98
N PRO A 127 12.65 -27.44 13.08
CA PRO A 127 11.47 -28.26 13.29
C PRO A 127 10.75 -27.97 14.62
N GLU A 128 11.42 -27.38 15.60
CA GLU A 128 10.85 -26.95 16.89
C GLU A 128 9.93 -25.73 16.74
N VAL A 129 10.09 -24.92 15.69
CA VAL A 129 9.16 -23.84 15.35
C VAL A 129 7.87 -24.44 14.80
N LYS A 130 6.81 -24.40 15.61
CA LYS A 130 5.51 -25.01 15.28
C LYS A 130 4.49 -24.02 14.73
N ALA A 131 4.71 -22.73 14.96
CA ALA A 131 3.83 -21.67 14.46
C ALA A 131 4.60 -20.37 14.28
N ILE A 132 4.23 -19.63 13.24
CA ILE A 132 4.64 -18.24 13.01
C ILE A 132 3.36 -17.41 13.02
N LEU A 133 3.31 -16.37 13.85
CA LEU A 133 2.23 -15.40 13.89
C LEU A 133 2.77 -14.05 13.47
N PHE A 134 2.37 -13.58 12.29
CA PHE A 134 2.55 -12.17 11.92
C PHE A 134 1.50 -11.35 12.66
N MET A 135 1.92 -10.59 13.68
CA MET A 135 1.03 -9.70 14.42
C MET A 135 1.01 -8.28 13.85
N GLY A 136 1.94 -7.95 12.96
CA GLY A 136 2.15 -6.59 12.47
C GLY A 136 2.48 -5.62 13.60
N GLN A 137 1.98 -4.39 13.51
CA GLN A 137 2.02 -3.36 14.56
C GLN A 137 0.58 -2.95 14.92
N ALA A 138 0.00 -3.68 15.86
CA ALA A 138 -1.45 -3.69 16.12
C ALA A 138 -1.96 -2.60 17.10
N GLY A 139 -1.25 -1.48 17.23
CA GLY A 139 -1.66 -0.37 18.09
C GLY A 139 -1.53 -0.66 19.60
N GLU A 140 -2.15 0.18 20.43
CA GLU A 140 -2.04 0.13 21.90
C GLU A 140 -2.56 -1.18 22.52
N GLU A 141 -3.56 -1.80 21.90
CA GLU A 141 -4.11 -3.08 22.33
C GLU A 141 -3.41 -4.29 21.68
N GLY A 142 -2.33 -4.07 20.94
CA GLY A 142 -1.67 -5.11 20.15
C GLY A 142 -1.21 -6.33 20.95
N GLY A 143 -0.67 -6.11 22.16
CA GLY A 143 -0.29 -7.19 23.07
C GLY A 143 -1.49 -8.02 23.55
N ASN A 144 -2.60 -7.36 23.88
CA ASN A 144 -3.85 -8.02 24.26
C ASN A 144 -4.45 -8.81 23.09
N ALA A 145 -4.45 -8.23 21.88
CA ALA A 145 -4.90 -8.90 20.66
C ALA A 145 -4.06 -10.15 20.36
N CYS A 146 -2.73 -10.05 20.41
CA CYS A 146 -1.81 -11.16 20.20
C CYS A 146 -2.04 -12.28 21.23
N ALA A 147 -2.16 -11.94 22.52
CA ALA A 147 -2.43 -12.92 23.57
C ALA A 147 -3.77 -13.65 23.35
N ARG A 148 -4.82 -12.95 22.92
CA ARG A 148 -6.13 -13.55 22.64
C ARG A 148 -6.08 -14.55 21.48
N VAL A 149 -5.29 -14.26 20.44
CA VAL A 149 -5.05 -15.19 19.33
C VAL A 149 -4.28 -16.40 19.83
N LEU A 150 -3.12 -16.21 20.47
CA LEU A 150 -2.28 -17.30 20.97
C LEU A 150 -3.00 -18.25 21.94
N LEU A 151 -3.94 -17.71 22.74
CA LEU A 151 -4.75 -18.48 23.68
C LEU A 151 -5.99 -19.12 23.06
N GLY A 152 -6.26 -18.92 21.76
CA GLY A 152 -7.45 -19.44 21.08
C GLY A 152 -8.75 -18.76 21.51
N LEU A 153 -8.68 -17.61 22.18
CA LEU A 153 -9.85 -16.81 22.56
C LEU A 153 -10.45 -16.07 21.35
N VAL A 154 -9.61 -15.80 20.35
CA VAL A 154 -10.01 -15.30 19.03
C VAL A 154 -9.32 -16.17 17.99
N ASN A 155 -10.10 -16.69 17.04
CA ASN A 155 -9.55 -17.45 15.92
C ASN A 155 -8.96 -16.49 14.87
N PRO A 156 -7.68 -16.65 14.45
CA PRO A 156 -7.10 -15.82 13.41
C PRO A 156 -7.88 -15.96 12.09
N SER A 157 -8.03 -14.83 11.41
CA SER A 157 -8.74 -14.73 10.12
C SER A 157 -8.15 -13.64 9.22
N ALA A 158 -6.95 -13.16 9.56
CA ALA A 158 -6.24 -12.17 8.75
C ALA A 158 -5.65 -12.86 7.51
N LYS A 159 -5.51 -12.10 6.42
CA LYS A 159 -4.91 -12.57 5.16
C LYS A 159 -3.87 -11.54 4.71
N LEU A 160 -2.72 -12.00 4.23
CA LEU A 160 -1.62 -11.14 3.79
C LEU A 160 -2.06 -10.17 2.69
N THR A 161 -1.59 -8.93 2.76
CA THR A 161 -1.88 -7.88 1.77
C THR A 161 -0.74 -7.67 0.77
N ALA A 162 0.35 -8.42 0.93
CA ALA A 162 1.46 -8.46 0.02
C ALA A 162 2.07 -9.87 -0.03
N THR A 163 2.65 -10.22 -1.16
CA THR A 163 3.31 -11.50 -1.39
C THR A 163 4.59 -11.58 -0.55
N TRP A 164 4.83 -12.69 0.13
CA TRP A 164 6.12 -12.95 0.79
C TRP A 164 6.97 -13.86 -0.11
N ALA A 165 8.07 -13.31 -0.61
CA ALA A 165 9.03 -14.04 -1.43
C ALA A 165 9.82 -15.09 -0.63
N LYS A 166 10.48 -16.01 -1.35
CA LYS A 166 11.43 -16.96 -0.74
C LYS A 166 12.77 -16.28 -0.46
N ASP A 167 13.22 -15.47 -1.41
CA ASP A 167 14.40 -14.60 -1.33
C ASP A 167 14.01 -13.15 -1.68
N TYR A 168 14.70 -12.17 -1.11
CA TYR A 168 14.44 -10.76 -1.44
C TYR A 168 14.66 -10.45 -2.93
N LEU A 169 15.61 -11.11 -3.58
CA LEU A 169 15.91 -10.90 -4.99
C LEU A 169 14.83 -11.46 -5.93
N ASP A 170 13.85 -12.20 -5.42
CA ASP A 170 12.69 -12.62 -6.21
C ASP A 170 11.69 -11.47 -6.42
N TYR A 171 11.76 -10.36 -5.68
CA TYR A 171 10.85 -9.23 -5.92
C TYR A 171 11.21 -8.48 -7.22
N PRO A 172 10.22 -7.97 -7.96
CA PRO A 172 10.48 -7.17 -9.15
C PRO A 172 11.22 -5.88 -8.75
N GLY A 173 12.30 -5.57 -9.46
CA GLY A 173 13.11 -4.37 -9.23
C GLY A 173 13.94 -4.39 -7.94
N ALA A 174 14.06 -5.53 -7.26
CA ALA A 174 14.75 -5.64 -5.97
C ALA A 174 16.20 -5.12 -5.96
N LYS A 175 16.92 -5.33 -7.07
CA LYS A 175 18.34 -4.96 -7.23
C LYS A 175 18.56 -3.45 -7.37
N ASP A 176 17.56 -2.75 -7.89
CA ASP A 176 17.66 -1.34 -8.26
C ASP A 176 16.85 -0.45 -7.31
N PHE A 177 16.22 -1.03 -6.27
CA PHE A 177 15.44 -0.30 -5.29
C PHE A 177 16.33 0.50 -4.34
N SER A 178 16.06 1.81 -4.21
CA SER A 178 16.63 2.68 -3.18
C SER A 178 18.17 2.61 -3.10
N ASP A 179 18.71 2.35 -1.91
CA ASP A 179 20.15 2.26 -1.60
C ASP A 179 20.60 0.81 -1.37
N VAL A 180 19.90 -0.19 -1.92
CA VAL A 180 20.35 -1.58 -1.80
C VAL A 180 21.72 -1.71 -2.45
N PRO A 181 22.80 -2.01 -1.68
CA PRO A 181 24.15 -1.93 -2.20
C PRO A 181 24.36 -3.01 -3.25
N PHE A 182 24.75 -2.60 -4.46
CA PHE A 182 25.18 -3.52 -5.50
C PHE A 182 26.47 -4.23 -5.09
N SER A 183 26.34 -5.45 -4.58
CA SER A 183 27.37 -6.48 -4.71
C SER A 183 26.66 -7.78 -5.05
N SER A 184 26.63 -8.14 -6.33
CA SER A 184 26.19 -9.48 -6.76
C SER A 184 27.01 -10.54 -6.03
N PRO A 185 26.42 -11.41 -5.18
CA PRO A 185 26.96 -12.75 -5.06
C PRO A 185 26.52 -13.46 -6.33
N SER A 186 27.47 -13.84 -7.18
CA SER A 186 27.19 -14.80 -8.25
C SER A 186 26.72 -16.11 -7.59
N VAL A 187 25.40 -16.31 -7.50
CA VAL A 187 24.83 -17.60 -7.09
C VAL A 187 24.90 -18.51 -8.33
N THR A 188 26.06 -19.12 -8.53
CA THR A 188 26.12 -20.41 -9.22
C THR A 188 26.09 -21.48 -8.14
N GLU A 189 25.04 -22.29 -8.15
CA GLU A 189 24.90 -23.62 -7.53
C GLU A 189 25.96 -23.98 -6.48
N ALA A 190 25.67 -23.77 -5.19
CA ALA A 190 26.49 -24.33 -4.13
C ALA A 190 25.61 -24.99 -3.05
N ASN A 191 25.85 -26.28 -2.85
CA ASN A 191 25.22 -27.13 -1.85
C ASN A 191 25.52 -26.65 -0.42
N ALA A 192 24.63 -27.02 0.50
CA ALA A 192 24.59 -26.63 1.91
C ALA A 192 25.75 -27.13 2.81
N SER A 193 26.94 -27.42 2.27
CA SER A 193 28.11 -27.84 3.07
C SER A 193 29.25 -26.83 3.16
N ASP A 194 29.23 -25.72 2.40
CA ASP A 194 30.43 -24.89 2.23
C ASP A 194 30.29 -23.45 2.80
N VAL A 195 29.33 -23.23 3.70
CA VAL A 195 29.07 -21.91 4.32
C VAL A 195 30.24 -21.42 5.21
N GLU A 196 31.14 -22.31 5.64
CA GLU A 196 32.33 -21.92 6.43
C GLU A 196 33.53 -21.46 5.58
N THR A 197 33.60 -21.76 4.28
CA THR A 197 34.73 -21.40 3.40
C THR A 197 34.49 -20.21 2.49
N ALA A 198 33.24 -19.73 2.36
CA ALA A 198 32.89 -18.53 1.58
C ALA A 198 33.30 -17.19 2.24
N ARG A 199 34.03 -17.21 3.37
CA ARG A 199 34.51 -16.03 4.10
C ARG A 199 35.89 -15.52 3.69
N ALA A 200 36.52 -16.07 2.65
CA ALA A 200 37.90 -15.72 2.26
C ALA A 200 38.09 -15.26 0.79
N ALA A 201 37.04 -15.13 -0.01
CA ALA A 201 37.16 -14.65 -1.40
C ALA A 201 36.41 -13.32 -1.58
N GLN A 202 37.10 -12.21 -1.35
CA GLN A 202 36.71 -10.94 -1.96
C GLN A 202 36.86 -11.06 -3.48
N PRO A 203 35.87 -10.68 -4.31
CA PRO A 203 36.06 -10.60 -5.75
C PRO A 203 37.17 -9.61 -6.08
N SER A 204 38.15 -10.04 -6.87
CA SER A 204 39.27 -9.23 -7.34
C SER A 204 38.89 -8.33 -8.52
N GLU A 205 37.82 -7.53 -8.39
CA GLU A 205 37.65 -6.35 -9.22
C GLU A 205 38.12 -5.14 -8.41
N ALA A 206 39.01 -4.33 -9.00
CA ALA A 206 39.58 -3.17 -8.33
C ALA A 206 38.45 -2.33 -7.70
N PRO A 207 38.51 -1.99 -6.41
CA PRO A 207 37.44 -1.23 -5.79
C PRO A 207 37.35 0.13 -6.48
N ALA A 208 36.20 0.41 -7.11
CA ALA A 208 35.83 1.75 -7.50
C ALA A 208 36.12 2.71 -6.32
N SER A 209 36.70 3.88 -6.59
CA SER A 209 37.01 4.87 -5.56
C SER A 209 35.78 5.17 -4.71
N SER A 210 35.96 5.60 -3.45
CA SER A 210 34.86 6.01 -2.57
C SER A 210 33.94 7.05 -3.23
N GLU A 211 34.53 7.93 -4.05
CA GLU A 211 33.82 8.94 -4.84
C GLU A 211 32.98 8.32 -5.98
N ALA A 212 33.51 7.34 -6.72
CA ALA A 212 32.76 6.65 -7.77
C ALA A 212 31.57 5.86 -7.20
N ARG A 213 31.73 5.25 -6.02
CA ARG A 213 30.63 4.58 -5.31
C ARG A 213 29.56 5.58 -4.85
N ALA A 214 29.97 6.73 -4.31
CA ALA A 214 29.06 7.79 -3.90
C ALA A 214 28.27 8.38 -5.09
N GLN A 215 28.93 8.55 -6.24
CA GLN A 215 28.28 9.02 -7.47
C GLN A 215 27.28 7.99 -8.02
N ALA A 216 27.63 6.70 -8.04
CA ALA A 216 26.72 5.64 -8.47
C ALA A 216 25.49 5.56 -7.56
N ARG A 217 25.69 5.62 -6.25
CA ARG A 217 24.61 5.68 -5.24
C ARG A 217 23.69 6.88 -5.46
N ALA A 218 24.26 8.07 -5.62
CA ALA A 218 23.47 9.27 -5.88
C ALA A 218 22.64 9.16 -7.15
N LYS A 219 23.18 8.53 -8.21
CA LYS A 219 22.45 8.29 -9.46
C LYS A 219 21.28 7.32 -9.28
N GLN A 220 21.46 6.25 -8.50
CA GLN A 220 20.39 5.27 -8.20
C GLN A 220 19.27 5.92 -7.39
N LEU A 221 19.62 6.71 -6.37
CA LEU A 221 18.65 7.42 -5.53
C LEU A 221 17.88 8.53 -6.26
N ALA A 222 18.45 9.09 -7.33
CA ALA A 222 17.82 10.17 -8.10
C ALA A 222 16.74 9.69 -9.08
N CYS A 223 16.73 8.41 -9.48
CA CYS A 223 15.81 7.92 -10.49
C CYS A 223 15.38 6.48 -10.21
N SER A 224 14.07 6.28 -10.05
CA SER A 224 13.47 4.96 -9.87
C SER A 224 12.68 4.60 -11.13
N ARG A 225 13.15 3.59 -11.87
CA ARG A 225 12.44 3.11 -13.08
C ARG A 225 11.50 1.97 -12.72
N TYR A 226 10.21 2.17 -12.95
CA TYR A 226 9.18 1.16 -12.72
C TYR A 226 9.07 0.26 -13.96
N THR A 227 10.20 -0.37 -14.32
CA THR A 227 10.30 -1.25 -15.50
C THR A 227 9.44 -2.49 -15.39
N GLU A 228 9.07 -2.90 -14.17
CA GLU A 228 8.09 -3.96 -13.95
C GLU A 228 6.67 -3.60 -14.42
N GLY A 229 6.37 -2.34 -14.70
CA GLY A 229 5.08 -1.90 -15.22
C GLY A 229 3.91 -2.33 -14.32
N ILE A 230 2.97 -3.08 -14.89
CA ILE A 230 1.82 -3.64 -14.15
C ILE A 230 2.15 -4.86 -13.30
N TYR A 231 3.35 -5.45 -13.45
CA TYR A 231 3.76 -6.66 -12.76
C TYR A 231 4.33 -6.31 -11.38
N VAL A 232 3.47 -5.83 -10.48
CA VAL A 232 3.79 -5.56 -9.07
C VAL A 232 3.21 -6.65 -8.18
N GLY A 233 3.98 -7.14 -7.21
CA GLY A 233 3.53 -8.14 -6.24
C GLY A 233 3.10 -9.45 -6.91
N TYR A 234 1.98 -10.04 -6.48
CA TYR A 234 1.47 -11.30 -7.02
C TYR A 234 1.28 -11.30 -8.54
N ARG A 235 0.98 -10.12 -9.15
CA ARG A 235 0.90 -9.99 -10.62
C ARG A 235 2.21 -10.42 -11.28
N TYR A 236 3.36 -10.13 -10.66
CA TYR A 236 4.67 -10.60 -11.11
C TYR A 236 4.89 -12.08 -10.83
N PHE A 237 4.77 -12.50 -9.56
CA PHE A 237 5.03 -13.90 -9.15
C PHE A 237 4.24 -14.90 -10.01
N ASP A 238 2.95 -14.61 -10.21
CA ASP A 238 2.06 -15.45 -11.00
C ASP A 238 2.42 -15.47 -12.49
N SER A 239 2.69 -14.30 -13.09
CA SER A 239 2.90 -14.15 -14.53
C SER A 239 4.27 -14.67 -14.97
N PHE A 240 5.27 -14.58 -14.08
CA PHE A 240 6.64 -15.02 -14.34
C PHE A 240 6.92 -16.44 -13.83
N GLY A 241 5.94 -17.08 -13.16
CA GLY A 241 6.08 -18.47 -12.68
C GLY A 241 7.04 -18.61 -11.51
N ILE A 242 7.13 -17.59 -10.66
CA ILE A 242 8.00 -17.55 -9.48
C ILE A 242 7.15 -17.96 -8.28
N ALA A 243 7.57 -18.99 -7.57
CA ALA A 243 6.84 -19.51 -6.42
C ALA A 243 7.11 -18.66 -5.17
N PRO A 244 6.10 -17.97 -4.60
CA PRO A 244 6.29 -17.24 -3.35
C PRO A 244 6.47 -18.21 -2.17
N ARG A 245 6.91 -17.69 -1.03
CA ARG A 245 6.85 -18.39 0.26
C ARG A 245 5.42 -18.39 0.78
N TYR A 246 4.79 -17.21 0.84
CA TYR A 246 3.37 -17.05 1.10
C TYR A 246 2.74 -16.18 0.01
N PRO A 247 1.74 -16.68 -0.72
CA PRO A 247 1.08 -15.91 -1.77
C PRO A 247 0.25 -14.75 -1.19
N PHE A 248 -0.05 -13.76 -2.03
CA PHE A 248 -0.98 -12.69 -1.69
C PHE A 248 -2.33 -13.27 -1.22
N GLY A 249 -2.91 -12.66 -0.18
CA GLY A 249 -4.16 -13.14 0.41
C GLY A 249 -4.02 -14.43 1.23
N HIS A 250 -2.81 -14.97 1.46
CA HIS A 250 -2.63 -16.15 2.31
C HIS A 250 -2.89 -15.84 3.79
N GLY A 251 -3.50 -16.77 4.52
CA GLY A 251 -3.65 -16.68 5.97
C GLY A 251 -4.43 -17.85 6.53
N LEU A 252 -3.93 -18.41 7.62
CA LEU A 252 -4.48 -19.61 8.26
C LEU A 252 -5.50 -19.29 9.35
N SER A 253 -6.25 -20.32 9.74
CA SER A 253 -7.23 -20.29 10.83
C SER A 253 -7.02 -21.51 11.74
N TYR A 254 -7.53 -21.47 12.96
CA TYR A 254 -7.63 -22.64 13.84
C TYR A 254 -8.75 -23.61 13.42
N THR A 255 -9.57 -23.22 12.45
CA THR A 255 -10.57 -24.09 11.82
C THR A 255 -10.32 -24.22 10.33
N SER A 256 -11.10 -25.06 9.65
CA SER A 256 -11.06 -25.23 8.19
C SER A 256 -12.35 -24.72 7.57
N PHE A 257 -12.26 -24.24 6.32
CA PHE A 257 -13.41 -23.79 5.54
C PHE A 257 -13.49 -24.53 4.21
N SER A 258 -14.71 -24.62 3.67
CA SER A 258 -14.91 -24.96 2.26
C SER A 258 -15.62 -23.81 1.56
N ILE A 259 -15.08 -23.39 0.42
CA ILE A 259 -15.64 -22.35 -0.43
C ILE A 259 -16.20 -23.00 -1.69
N SER A 260 -17.39 -22.58 -2.10
CA SER A 260 -18.00 -23.01 -3.36
C SER A 260 -18.70 -21.83 -4.01
N ALA A 261 -18.65 -21.75 -5.35
CA ALA A 261 -19.23 -20.65 -6.10
C ALA A 261 -20.18 -21.13 -7.20
N GLU A 262 -21.23 -20.36 -7.44
CA GLU A 262 -22.05 -20.45 -8.65
C GLU A 262 -21.32 -19.76 -9.82
N ALA A 263 -21.74 -20.02 -11.06
CA ALA A 263 -21.18 -19.36 -12.22
C ALA A 263 -21.45 -17.83 -12.18
N PRO A 264 -20.50 -17.00 -12.65
CA PRO A 264 -20.68 -15.55 -12.67
C PRO A 264 -21.86 -15.16 -13.58
N MET A 265 -22.64 -14.18 -13.12
CA MET A 265 -23.79 -13.63 -13.83
C MET A 265 -23.51 -12.21 -14.31
N ALA A 266 -23.81 -11.94 -15.57
CA ALA A 266 -23.67 -10.61 -16.15
C ALA A 266 -24.64 -9.59 -15.54
N ARG A 267 -24.15 -8.37 -15.39
CA ARG A 267 -24.90 -7.16 -15.02
C ARG A 267 -24.69 -6.06 -16.07
N ALA A 268 -25.41 -4.96 -15.93
CA ALA A 268 -25.23 -3.80 -16.81
C ALA A 268 -23.85 -3.16 -16.68
N ASP A 269 -23.30 -3.18 -15.46
CA ASP A 269 -22.11 -2.49 -14.98
C ASP A 269 -20.95 -3.45 -14.65
N GLY A 270 -21.08 -4.75 -14.96
CA GLY A 270 -20.05 -5.74 -14.62
C GLY A 270 -20.59 -7.16 -14.49
N LEU A 271 -20.10 -7.89 -13.49
CA LEU A 271 -20.52 -9.26 -13.15
C LEU A 271 -20.94 -9.34 -11.68
N SER A 272 -21.64 -10.41 -11.34
CA SER A 272 -21.91 -10.82 -9.96
C SER A 272 -21.63 -12.30 -9.79
N ILE A 273 -21.19 -12.71 -8.61
CA ILE A 273 -20.91 -14.11 -8.30
C ILE A 273 -21.45 -14.45 -6.92
N ARG A 274 -22.22 -15.55 -6.83
CA ARG A 274 -22.69 -16.06 -5.54
C ARG A 274 -21.71 -17.09 -5.02
N VAL A 275 -21.29 -16.93 -3.77
CA VAL A 275 -20.34 -17.81 -3.09
C VAL A 275 -20.95 -18.28 -1.78
N SER A 276 -20.73 -19.55 -1.44
CA SER A 276 -21.08 -20.15 -0.15
C SER A 276 -19.82 -20.61 0.56
N VAL A 277 -19.68 -20.22 1.82
CA VAL A 277 -18.60 -20.61 2.72
C VAL A 277 -19.17 -21.43 3.88
N GLU A 278 -18.55 -22.55 4.19
CA GLU A 278 -18.88 -23.40 5.34
C GLU A 278 -17.67 -23.52 6.27
N ASN A 279 -17.88 -23.36 7.57
CA ASN A 279 -16.87 -23.78 8.56
C ASN A 279 -16.96 -25.30 8.72
N THR A 280 -16.01 -26.03 8.14
CA THR A 280 -15.98 -27.49 8.15
C THR A 280 -15.22 -28.07 9.34
N GLY A 281 -14.49 -27.24 10.08
CA GLY A 281 -13.73 -27.66 11.24
C GLY A 281 -14.57 -27.75 12.52
N ASN A 282 -13.99 -28.39 13.54
CA ASN A 282 -14.58 -28.60 14.86
C ASN A 282 -13.41 -28.70 15.87
N PRO A 283 -13.39 -27.95 17.00
CA PRO A 283 -14.50 -27.20 17.61
C PRO A 283 -14.51 -25.69 17.39
N TYR A 284 -13.59 -25.14 16.60
CA TYR A 284 -13.40 -23.70 16.57
C TYR A 284 -14.38 -23.00 15.62
N ALA A 285 -15.05 -21.97 16.13
CA ALA A 285 -15.68 -20.97 15.28
C ALA A 285 -14.61 -20.11 14.59
N GLY A 286 -14.91 -19.54 13.43
CA GLY A 286 -13.94 -18.72 12.70
C GLY A 286 -14.58 -17.86 11.62
N LYS A 287 -13.78 -16.97 11.04
CA LYS A 287 -14.12 -16.19 9.84
C LYS A 287 -13.12 -16.55 8.74
N ASP A 288 -13.54 -16.42 7.48
CA ASP A 288 -12.67 -16.54 6.33
C ASP A 288 -12.93 -15.41 5.32
N VAL A 289 -12.04 -15.27 4.34
CA VAL A 289 -12.12 -14.23 3.32
C VAL A 289 -12.28 -14.89 1.95
N VAL A 290 -13.39 -14.61 1.27
CA VAL A 290 -13.58 -14.97 -0.12
C VAL A 290 -12.85 -13.95 -0.99
N GLN A 291 -12.01 -14.44 -1.89
CA GLN A 291 -11.24 -13.64 -2.85
C GLN A 291 -11.60 -14.09 -4.27
N VAL A 292 -11.88 -13.14 -5.14
CA VAL A 292 -12.27 -13.39 -6.53
C VAL A 292 -11.23 -12.78 -7.47
N TYR A 293 -10.70 -13.60 -8.36
CA TYR A 293 -9.68 -13.22 -9.33
C TYR A 293 -10.18 -13.38 -10.76
N ALA A 294 -9.76 -12.47 -11.65
CA ALA A 294 -10.00 -12.57 -13.08
C ALA A 294 -8.68 -12.80 -13.82
N ALA A 295 -8.65 -13.80 -14.71
CA ALA A 295 -7.62 -13.98 -15.73
C ALA A 295 -8.15 -13.40 -17.05
N CYS A 296 -7.54 -12.32 -17.51
CA CYS A 296 -7.94 -11.62 -18.73
C CYS A 296 -7.36 -12.30 -19.99
N PRO A 297 -7.97 -12.08 -21.18
CA PRO A 297 -7.44 -12.57 -22.44
C PRO A 297 -6.00 -12.10 -22.67
N GLN A 298 -5.14 -13.04 -23.09
CA GLN A 298 -3.76 -12.76 -23.47
C GLN A 298 -3.67 -12.60 -25.00
N PRO A 299 -2.66 -11.87 -25.52
CA PRO A 299 -2.39 -11.85 -26.96
C PRO A 299 -2.22 -13.28 -27.48
N GLU A 300 -2.73 -13.56 -28.68
CA GLU A 300 -2.52 -14.87 -29.31
C GLU A 300 -1.02 -15.18 -29.43
N ALA A 301 -0.65 -16.45 -29.30
CA ALA A 301 0.69 -16.87 -29.67
C ALA A 301 0.92 -16.47 -31.13
N CYS A 302 1.99 -15.74 -31.42
CA CYS A 302 2.54 -15.68 -32.77
C CYS A 302 2.77 -17.13 -33.19
N VAL A 303 1.80 -17.72 -33.87
CA VAL A 303 1.98 -19.00 -34.55
C VAL A 303 3.16 -18.75 -35.46
N ALA A 304 4.29 -19.39 -35.16
CA ALA A 304 5.41 -19.42 -36.08
C ALA A 304 4.81 -19.79 -37.45
N ARG A 305 4.80 -18.83 -38.37
CA ARG A 305 4.34 -19.08 -39.74
C ARG A 305 5.15 -20.29 -40.18
N SER A 306 4.44 -21.32 -40.63
CA SER A 306 5.00 -22.61 -41.02
C SER A 306 6.28 -22.41 -41.82
N ALA A 307 7.28 -23.28 -41.57
CA ALA A 307 8.60 -23.32 -42.19
C ALA A 307 8.63 -23.36 -43.75
N ASP A 308 7.48 -23.23 -44.41
CA ASP A 308 7.34 -23.12 -45.86
C ASP A 308 7.59 -21.69 -46.40
N GLU A 309 7.52 -20.63 -45.57
CA GLU A 309 7.83 -19.25 -46.01
C GLU A 309 9.34 -18.91 -46.01
N GLU A 310 10.18 -19.71 -45.34
CA GLU A 310 11.64 -19.50 -45.28
C GLU A 310 12.33 -19.83 -46.63
N THR A 311 11.71 -20.66 -47.46
CA THR A 311 12.20 -21.03 -48.79
C THR A 311 12.02 -19.94 -49.86
N VAL A 312 11.28 -18.86 -49.57
CA VAL A 312 11.03 -17.76 -50.54
C VAL A 312 11.99 -16.57 -50.32
N ARG A 313 12.73 -16.53 -49.22
CA ARG A 313 13.66 -15.43 -48.90
C ARG A 313 15.07 -15.55 -49.50
N GLU A 314 15.47 -16.71 -49.99
CA GLU A 314 16.81 -16.91 -50.58
C GLU A 314 16.95 -16.38 -52.03
N ALA A 315 15.94 -15.74 -52.61
CA ALA A 315 15.95 -15.37 -54.02
C ALA A 315 16.21 -13.89 -54.36
N ASN A 316 16.52 -12.99 -53.41
CA ASN A 316 16.74 -11.59 -53.78
C ASN A 316 17.70 -10.78 -52.85
N PRO A 317 18.97 -10.58 -53.23
CA PRO A 317 19.97 -9.89 -52.39
C PRO A 317 19.85 -8.36 -52.33
N GLU A 318 18.77 -7.74 -52.82
CA GLU A 318 18.56 -6.28 -52.73
C GLU A 318 17.72 -5.81 -51.51
N ILE A 319 17.24 -6.72 -50.64
CA ILE A 319 16.37 -6.35 -49.50
C ILE A 319 17.15 -6.05 -48.21
N GLU A 320 18.46 -6.31 -48.17
CA GLU A 320 19.28 -6.15 -46.94
C GLU A 320 19.68 -4.70 -46.60
N LYS A 321 19.19 -3.71 -47.36
CA LYS A 321 19.50 -2.29 -47.12
C LYS A 321 18.32 -1.44 -46.61
N ALA A 322 17.16 -2.04 -46.36
CA ALA A 322 15.95 -1.33 -45.92
C ALA A 322 15.48 -1.64 -44.48
N THR A 323 16.19 -2.46 -43.71
CA THR A 323 15.79 -2.85 -42.33
C THR A 323 16.64 -2.21 -41.23
N ARG A 324 17.22 -1.03 -41.50
CA ARG A 324 17.73 -0.11 -40.47
C ARG A 324 17.17 1.28 -40.71
N SER A 325 15.91 1.48 -40.39
CA SER A 325 15.34 2.75 -39.90
C SER A 325 13.83 2.64 -39.81
N ALA A 326 13.29 3.20 -38.73
CA ALA A 326 11.90 3.59 -38.54
C ALA A 326 10.84 2.46 -38.48
N GLY A 327 10.05 2.54 -37.41
CA GLY A 327 8.77 1.86 -37.31
C GLY A 327 7.89 2.19 -38.49
N ASN A 328 7.19 1.17 -38.97
CA ASN A 328 6.02 1.33 -39.80
C ASN A 328 5.01 0.32 -39.29
N VAL A 329 4.04 0.84 -38.52
CA VAL A 329 2.81 0.14 -38.15
C VAL A 329 1.97 0.06 -39.43
N ASP A 330 1.48 -1.14 -39.74
CA ASP A 330 0.55 -1.36 -40.85
C ASP A 330 -0.77 -0.60 -40.57
N PRO A 331 -1.18 0.38 -41.40
CA PRO A 331 -2.38 1.17 -41.18
C PRO A 331 -3.69 0.39 -41.42
N ALA A 332 -3.62 -0.91 -41.72
CA ALA A 332 -4.78 -1.79 -41.87
C ALA A 332 -4.90 -2.90 -40.79
N ALA A 333 -4.04 -2.90 -39.77
CA ALA A 333 -4.19 -3.77 -38.61
C ALA A 333 -5.34 -3.26 -37.69
N PRO A 334 -6.16 -4.14 -37.07
CA PRO A 334 -7.20 -3.70 -36.14
C PRO A 334 -6.58 -2.84 -35.03
N HIS A 335 -7.27 -1.76 -34.64
CA HIS A 335 -6.91 -0.94 -33.48
C HIS A 335 -6.68 -1.86 -32.27
N GLY A 336 -5.52 -1.75 -31.59
CA GLY A 336 -5.21 -2.53 -30.39
C GLY A 336 -4.82 -3.99 -30.66
N GLN A 337 -3.51 -4.26 -30.79
CA GLN A 337 -3.03 -5.58 -30.39
C GLN A 337 -3.27 -5.70 -28.89
N VAL A 338 -3.89 -6.80 -28.45
CA VAL A 338 -4.03 -7.13 -27.02
C VAL A 338 -2.63 -7.12 -26.41
N GLU A 339 -2.32 -6.11 -25.59
CA GLU A 339 -1.04 -6.09 -24.89
C GLU A 339 -0.97 -7.23 -23.88
N ALA A 340 0.23 -7.73 -23.60
CA ALA A 340 0.42 -8.73 -22.55
C ALA A 340 -0.14 -8.19 -21.21
N LYS A 341 -0.82 -9.08 -20.47
CA LYS A 341 -1.40 -8.76 -19.17
C LYS A 341 -0.82 -9.67 -18.11
N GLU A 342 -0.99 -9.31 -16.85
CA GLU A 342 -0.78 -10.25 -15.77
C GLU A 342 -1.65 -11.50 -15.94
N TYR A 343 -1.21 -12.62 -15.35
CA TYR A 343 -1.95 -13.87 -15.39
C TYR A 343 -3.34 -13.73 -14.78
N LYS A 344 -3.43 -13.10 -13.61
CA LYS A 344 -4.67 -12.86 -12.88
C LYS A 344 -4.58 -11.62 -12.00
N ARG A 345 -5.74 -11.01 -11.72
CA ARG A 345 -5.90 -9.86 -10.81
C ARG A 345 -7.08 -10.04 -9.87
N LEU A 346 -6.97 -9.52 -8.64
CA LEU A 346 -8.07 -9.45 -7.69
C LEU A 346 -9.15 -8.50 -8.25
N VAL A 347 -10.41 -8.95 -8.24
CA VAL A 347 -11.54 -8.18 -8.77
C VAL A 347 -12.69 -7.99 -7.79
N ALA A 348 -12.77 -8.82 -6.74
CA ALA A 348 -13.67 -8.64 -5.61
C ALA A 348 -13.18 -9.44 -4.39
N PHE A 349 -13.58 -9.05 -3.19
CA PHE A 349 -13.40 -9.84 -1.97
C PHE A 349 -14.52 -9.56 -0.98
N GLN A 350 -14.73 -10.49 -0.03
CA GLN A 350 -15.66 -10.28 1.08
C GLN A 350 -15.29 -11.21 2.25
N LYS A 351 -15.36 -10.69 3.47
CA LYS A 351 -15.16 -11.48 4.69
C LYS A 351 -16.48 -12.05 5.21
N THR A 352 -16.45 -13.29 5.70
CA THR A 352 -17.61 -13.90 6.34
C THR A 352 -17.93 -13.25 7.69
N ARG A 353 -19.16 -13.41 8.15
CA ARG A 353 -19.48 -13.33 9.58
C ARG A 353 -18.74 -14.43 10.35
N LEU A 354 -18.82 -14.40 11.69
CA LEU A 354 -18.31 -15.51 12.49
C LEU A 354 -19.20 -16.75 12.29
N LEU A 355 -18.60 -17.84 11.81
CA LEU A 355 -19.28 -19.12 11.55
C LEU A 355 -18.94 -20.13 12.64
N GLN A 356 -19.97 -20.68 13.29
CA GLN A 356 -19.80 -21.85 14.17
C GLN A 356 -19.44 -23.11 13.35
N PRO A 357 -18.87 -24.16 13.96
CA PRO A 357 -18.68 -25.46 13.30
C PRO A 357 -19.95 -25.96 12.59
N GLY A 358 -19.85 -26.24 11.29
CA GLY A 358 -20.95 -26.67 10.42
C GLY A 358 -21.89 -25.56 9.93
N GLU A 359 -21.70 -24.31 10.36
CA GLU A 359 -22.47 -23.19 9.83
C GLU A 359 -21.99 -22.76 8.45
N ARG A 360 -22.95 -22.26 7.66
CA ARG A 360 -22.74 -21.71 6.32
C ARG A 360 -23.16 -20.26 6.24
N GLU A 361 -22.52 -19.54 5.33
CA GLU A 361 -22.94 -18.23 4.86
C GLU A 361 -22.88 -18.20 3.34
N SER A 362 -23.89 -17.59 2.72
CA SER A 362 -23.93 -17.34 1.28
C SER A 362 -23.92 -15.83 1.05
N MET A 363 -23.04 -15.40 0.15
CA MET A 363 -22.82 -13.99 -0.17
C MET A 363 -22.80 -13.79 -1.69
N THR A 364 -23.04 -12.56 -2.15
CA THR A 364 -22.98 -12.20 -3.56
C THR A 364 -21.98 -11.06 -3.71
N LEU A 365 -20.88 -11.32 -4.41
CA LEU A 365 -19.85 -10.34 -4.70
C LEU A 365 -20.12 -9.71 -6.07
N GLU A 366 -19.94 -8.39 -6.14
CA GLU A 366 -20.07 -7.61 -7.37
C GLU A 366 -18.68 -7.35 -7.94
N ILE A 367 -18.54 -7.52 -9.26
CA ILE A 367 -17.30 -7.27 -9.99
C ILE A 367 -17.57 -6.14 -10.97
N ASP A 368 -16.98 -4.98 -10.72
CA ASP A 368 -17.11 -3.81 -11.59
C ASP A 368 -16.47 -4.08 -12.97
N ALA A 369 -17.13 -3.63 -14.06
CA ALA A 369 -16.61 -3.77 -15.42
C ALA A 369 -15.18 -3.20 -15.58
N ARG A 370 -14.86 -2.11 -14.89
CA ARG A 370 -13.53 -1.49 -14.85
C ARG A 370 -12.48 -2.42 -14.25
N ALA A 371 -12.83 -3.34 -13.36
CA ALA A 371 -11.90 -4.34 -12.82
C ALA A 371 -11.47 -5.38 -13.87
N LEU A 372 -12.26 -5.53 -14.94
CA LEU A 372 -11.96 -6.43 -16.08
C LEU A 372 -11.25 -5.72 -17.24
N ALA A 373 -11.15 -4.39 -17.20
CA ALA A 373 -10.56 -3.59 -18.26
C ALA A 373 -9.05 -3.42 -18.08
N SER A 374 -8.34 -3.28 -19.19
CA SER A 374 -6.95 -2.83 -19.25
C SER A 374 -6.87 -1.44 -19.87
N PHE A 375 -5.83 -0.69 -19.50
CA PHE A 375 -5.58 0.62 -20.09
C PHE A 375 -4.71 0.48 -21.34
N HIS A 376 -5.23 0.95 -22.47
CA HIS A 376 -4.51 1.01 -23.74
C HIS A 376 -4.06 2.45 -23.94
N ALA A 377 -2.75 2.71 -23.82
CA ALA A 377 -2.21 4.05 -24.00
C ALA A 377 -2.39 4.51 -25.46
N GLN A 378 -2.02 3.69 -26.44
CA GLN A 378 -2.06 4.06 -27.86
C GLN A 378 -3.34 3.53 -28.55
N TYR A 379 -4.52 3.99 -28.12
CA TYR A 379 -5.79 3.55 -28.72
C TYR A 379 -6.18 4.40 -29.94
N GLU A 380 -6.16 5.73 -29.80
CA GLU A 380 -6.29 6.71 -30.90
C GLU A 380 -5.13 7.72 -30.84
N GLU A 381 -4.86 8.48 -31.91
CA GLU A 381 -3.65 9.31 -32.08
C GLU A 381 -3.36 10.31 -30.93
N ALA A 382 -4.38 10.68 -30.14
CA ALA A 382 -4.25 11.62 -29.02
C ALA A 382 -4.97 11.20 -27.72
N GLN A 383 -5.44 9.94 -27.60
CA GLN A 383 -6.22 9.48 -26.43
C GLN A 383 -5.89 8.04 -26.05
N GLY A 384 -5.80 7.81 -24.74
CA GLY A 384 -5.83 6.48 -24.14
C GLY A 384 -7.26 6.00 -23.88
N ALA A 385 -7.42 4.70 -23.66
CA ALA A 385 -8.74 4.11 -23.43
C ALA A 385 -8.70 2.97 -22.40
N TRP A 386 -9.78 2.84 -21.63
CA TRP A 386 -10.06 1.66 -20.83
C TRP A 386 -10.88 0.68 -21.63
N VAL A 387 -10.33 -0.51 -21.86
CA VAL A 387 -10.87 -1.47 -22.81
C VAL A 387 -11.07 -2.83 -22.14
N ILE A 388 -12.26 -3.40 -22.31
CA ILE A 388 -12.49 -4.84 -22.10
C ILE A 388 -12.29 -5.50 -23.45
N GLU A 389 -11.16 -6.19 -23.67
CA GLU A 389 -10.91 -6.82 -24.97
C GLU A 389 -11.81 -8.03 -25.21
N ALA A 390 -12.00 -8.35 -26.48
CA ALA A 390 -12.60 -9.61 -26.89
C ALA A 390 -11.78 -10.80 -26.40
N GLY A 391 -12.46 -11.88 -26.02
CA GLY A 391 -11.83 -13.12 -25.58
C GLY A 391 -12.52 -13.74 -24.37
N ARG A 392 -11.85 -14.76 -23.81
CA ARG A 392 -12.33 -15.51 -22.64
C ARG A 392 -11.66 -14.99 -21.37
N TYR A 393 -12.48 -14.68 -20.39
CA TYR A 393 -12.07 -14.28 -19.05
C TYR A 393 -12.34 -15.44 -18.08
N GLY A 394 -11.32 -15.92 -17.39
CA GLY A 394 -11.47 -16.93 -16.34
C GLY A 394 -11.78 -16.24 -15.01
N ILE A 395 -12.85 -16.64 -14.33
CA ILE A 395 -13.22 -16.13 -13.00
C ILE A 395 -12.94 -17.21 -11.95
N PHE A 396 -12.07 -16.90 -11.01
CA PHE A 396 -11.60 -17.80 -9.97
C PHE A 396 -12.04 -17.32 -8.59
N VAL A 397 -12.36 -18.26 -7.70
CA VAL A 397 -12.77 -17.99 -6.33
C VAL A 397 -11.97 -18.87 -5.38
N GLY A 398 -11.46 -18.29 -4.29
CA GLY A 398 -10.72 -19.01 -3.27
C GLY A 398 -10.49 -18.13 -2.04
N ASP A 399 -9.49 -18.49 -1.23
CA ASP A 399 -9.13 -17.80 0.01
C ASP A 399 -7.72 -17.18 -0.01
N SER A 400 -7.03 -17.23 -1.15
CA SER A 400 -5.73 -16.62 -1.45
C SER A 400 -5.48 -16.60 -2.96
N SER A 401 -4.40 -15.95 -3.40
CA SER A 401 -3.94 -15.97 -4.80
C SER A 401 -3.25 -17.28 -5.20
N ASP A 402 -3.09 -18.24 -4.28
CA ASP A 402 -2.52 -19.56 -4.57
C ASP A 402 -3.36 -20.30 -5.62
N GLU A 403 -2.72 -20.81 -6.67
CA GLU A 403 -3.40 -21.59 -7.70
C GLU A 403 -4.04 -22.86 -7.15
N HIS A 404 -3.51 -23.41 -6.05
CA HIS A 404 -4.10 -24.57 -5.37
C HIS A 404 -5.30 -24.23 -4.49
N ALA A 405 -5.44 -22.96 -4.09
CA ALA A 405 -6.58 -22.46 -3.33
C ALA A 405 -7.72 -21.95 -4.22
N LEU A 406 -7.44 -21.69 -5.50
CA LEU A 406 -8.40 -21.11 -6.43
C LEU A 406 -9.19 -22.17 -7.21
N GLN A 407 -10.52 -22.04 -7.18
CA GLN A 407 -11.44 -22.77 -8.02
C GLN A 407 -11.88 -21.92 -9.21
N LEU A 408 -11.82 -22.45 -10.43
CA LEU A 408 -12.47 -21.84 -11.59
C LEU A 408 -14.00 -21.89 -11.43
N ALA A 409 -14.62 -20.74 -11.14
CA ALA A 409 -16.06 -20.60 -10.97
C ALA A 409 -16.80 -20.49 -12.30
N GLY A 410 -16.17 -19.88 -13.31
CA GLY A 410 -16.71 -19.85 -14.66
C GLY A 410 -15.86 -19.08 -15.65
N VAL A 411 -16.29 -19.11 -16.92
CA VAL A 411 -15.65 -18.37 -18.01
C VAL A 411 -16.67 -17.41 -18.63
N VAL A 412 -16.27 -16.16 -18.75
CA VAL A 412 -17.04 -15.11 -19.43
C VAL A 412 -16.43 -14.88 -20.81
N GLU A 413 -17.26 -14.93 -21.85
CA GLU A 413 -16.83 -14.71 -23.24
C GLU A 413 -17.29 -13.34 -23.72
N VAL A 414 -16.33 -12.47 -24.00
CA VAL A 414 -16.56 -11.16 -24.62
C VAL A 414 -16.33 -11.31 -26.11
N LYS A 415 -17.38 -11.12 -26.91
CA LYS A 415 -17.34 -11.39 -28.35
C LYS A 415 -16.59 -10.33 -29.15
N GLU A 416 -16.77 -9.08 -28.75
CA GLU A 416 -16.23 -7.89 -29.40
C GLU A 416 -15.69 -7.00 -28.30
N GLU A 417 -14.58 -6.30 -28.55
CA GLU A 417 -14.01 -5.40 -27.56
C GLU A 417 -15.03 -4.33 -27.16
N LYS A 418 -14.89 -3.83 -25.94
CA LYS A 418 -15.71 -2.75 -25.42
C LYS A 418 -14.83 -1.69 -24.79
N VAL A 419 -14.86 -0.49 -25.38
CA VAL A 419 -14.29 0.72 -24.77
C VAL A 419 -15.23 1.18 -23.67
N LEU A 420 -14.75 1.23 -22.42
CA LEU A 420 -15.48 1.74 -21.28
C LEU A 420 -15.38 3.26 -21.18
N GLU A 421 -14.18 3.79 -21.42
CA GLU A 421 -13.87 5.20 -21.22
C GLU A 421 -12.70 5.59 -22.11
N ARG A 422 -12.74 6.81 -22.67
CA ARG A 422 -11.63 7.43 -23.40
C ARG A 422 -11.15 8.61 -22.58
N VAL A 423 -9.83 8.72 -22.42
CA VAL A 423 -9.21 9.71 -21.53
C VAL A 423 -8.02 10.37 -22.23
N PRO A 424 -7.71 11.63 -21.88
CA PRO A 424 -6.48 12.26 -22.33
C PRO A 424 -5.25 11.52 -21.78
N HIS A 425 -4.13 11.63 -22.49
CA HIS A 425 -2.85 11.18 -21.96
C HIS A 425 -2.42 12.00 -20.76
N ILE A 426 -1.86 11.34 -19.75
CA ILE A 426 -1.30 11.97 -18.56
C ILE A 426 0.15 11.55 -18.33
N CYS A 427 0.94 12.45 -17.74
CA CYS A 427 2.27 12.19 -17.22
C CYS A 427 3.18 11.45 -18.24
N PRO A 428 3.42 11.99 -19.44
CA PRO A 428 4.17 11.29 -20.47
C PRO A 428 5.60 10.97 -20.01
N VAL A 429 6.07 9.76 -20.31
CA VAL A 429 7.44 9.34 -19.96
C VAL A 429 8.45 10.15 -20.76
N GLN A 430 9.33 10.86 -20.07
CA GLN A 430 10.36 11.70 -20.71
C GLN A 430 11.68 10.94 -20.94
N ASP A 431 11.84 9.72 -20.44
CA ASP A 431 13.05 8.90 -20.61
C ASP A 431 12.95 8.08 -21.92
N PRO A 432 13.75 8.38 -22.96
CA PRO A 432 13.71 7.66 -24.23
C PRO A 432 14.21 6.22 -24.14
N ASP A 433 14.97 5.89 -23.08
CA ASP A 433 15.51 4.55 -22.84
C ASP A 433 14.61 3.73 -21.90
N PHE A 434 13.46 4.27 -21.48
CA PHE A 434 12.52 3.55 -20.63
C PHE A 434 11.81 2.45 -21.39
N GLN A 435 11.94 1.22 -20.89
CA GLN A 435 11.28 0.04 -21.43
C GLN A 435 10.72 -0.81 -20.29
N GLU A 436 9.46 -1.23 -20.44
CA GLU A 436 8.84 -2.16 -19.51
C GLU A 436 9.21 -3.61 -19.81
N TRP A 437 9.18 -4.43 -18.76
CA TRP A 437 9.30 -5.87 -18.86
C TRP A 437 8.06 -6.45 -19.54
N ALA A 438 8.28 -7.48 -20.36
CA ALA A 438 7.22 -8.34 -20.83
C ALA A 438 7.26 -9.66 -20.05
N ALA A 439 6.12 -10.10 -19.54
CA ALA A 439 6.01 -11.43 -18.98
C ALA A 439 6.30 -12.51 -20.04
N PRO A 440 6.87 -13.67 -19.67
CA PRO A 440 7.12 -14.75 -20.62
C PRO A 440 5.80 -15.27 -21.20
N MET A 441 5.56 -15.02 -22.49
CA MET A 441 4.30 -15.41 -23.15
C MET A 441 4.06 -16.93 -23.10
N GLU A 442 5.12 -17.75 -23.14
CA GLU A 442 5.00 -19.20 -22.95
C GLU A 442 4.34 -19.55 -21.61
N THR A 443 4.77 -18.91 -20.52
CA THR A 443 4.19 -19.10 -19.18
C THR A 443 2.72 -18.68 -19.16
N LEU A 444 2.41 -17.49 -19.68
CA LEU A 444 1.05 -16.96 -19.73
C LEU A 444 0.12 -17.83 -20.59
N HIS A 445 0.55 -18.26 -21.78
CA HIS A 445 -0.22 -19.14 -22.66
C HIS A 445 -0.44 -20.50 -22.04
N LYS A 446 0.60 -21.10 -21.45
CA LYS A 446 0.48 -22.40 -20.77
C LYS A 446 -0.55 -22.34 -19.65
N LYS A 447 -0.48 -21.32 -18.78
CA LYS A 447 -1.45 -21.14 -17.69
C LYS A 447 -2.85 -20.81 -18.22
N THR A 448 -2.94 -20.02 -19.29
CA THR A 448 -4.21 -19.66 -19.93
C THR A 448 -4.91 -20.88 -20.53
N GLN A 449 -4.17 -21.68 -21.28
CA GLN A 449 -4.66 -22.91 -21.88
C GLN A 449 -5.12 -23.90 -20.80
N ALA A 450 -4.38 -24.02 -19.70
CA ALA A 450 -4.71 -24.95 -18.62
C ALA A 450 -6.12 -24.71 -18.04
N TRP A 451 -6.49 -23.47 -17.72
CA TRP A 451 -7.83 -23.20 -17.19
C TRP A 451 -8.92 -23.27 -18.28
N GLN A 452 -8.60 -22.98 -19.54
CA GLN A 452 -9.54 -23.15 -20.66
C GLN A 452 -9.85 -24.64 -20.91
N ASP A 453 -8.86 -25.51 -20.85
CA ASP A 453 -9.03 -26.96 -20.97
C ASP A 453 -9.81 -27.54 -19.79
N ALA A 454 -9.54 -27.05 -18.58
CA ALA A 454 -10.32 -27.39 -17.39
C ALA A 454 -11.80 -27.00 -17.57
N TRP A 455 -12.07 -25.81 -18.11
CA TRP A 455 -13.43 -25.36 -18.40
C TRP A 455 -14.16 -26.25 -19.42
N GLU A 456 -13.54 -26.59 -20.55
CA GLU A 456 -14.17 -27.48 -21.54
C GLU A 456 -14.42 -28.89 -20.98
N THR A 457 -13.55 -29.36 -20.09
CA THR A 457 -13.74 -30.63 -19.36
C THR A 457 -14.95 -30.56 -18.43
N MET A 458 -15.06 -29.49 -17.63
CA MET A 458 -16.22 -29.26 -16.73
C MET A 458 -17.53 -29.19 -17.52
N LYS A 459 -17.55 -28.45 -18.63
CA LYS A 459 -18.72 -28.30 -19.50
C LYS A 459 -19.19 -29.62 -20.11
N LYS A 460 -18.26 -30.49 -20.55
CA LYS A 460 -18.58 -31.84 -21.04
C LYS A 460 -19.18 -32.72 -19.93
N ALA A 461 -18.62 -32.65 -18.71
CA ALA A 461 -19.12 -33.40 -17.56
C ALA A 461 -20.54 -32.97 -17.16
N SER A 462 -20.87 -31.68 -17.26
CA SER A 462 -22.23 -31.18 -16.99
C SER A 462 -23.26 -31.66 -17.98
N ALA A 463 -22.91 -31.67 -19.27
CA ALA A 463 -23.78 -32.15 -20.34
C ALA A 463 -24.12 -33.66 -20.21
N GLN A 464 -23.36 -34.42 -19.41
CA GLN A 464 -23.55 -35.87 -19.19
C GLN A 464 -24.32 -36.22 -17.90
N GLY A 465 -24.99 -35.26 -17.26
CA GLY A 465 -25.95 -35.54 -16.18
C GLY A 465 -25.45 -35.27 -14.75
N LYS A 466 -24.41 -34.46 -14.56
CA LYS A 466 -24.05 -33.87 -13.26
C LYS A 466 -24.28 -32.35 -13.34
N SER A 467 -25.30 -31.85 -12.66
CA SER A 467 -25.68 -30.43 -12.68
C SER A 467 -24.47 -29.48 -12.53
N LEU A 468 -24.16 -28.70 -13.58
CA LEU A 468 -23.55 -27.38 -13.42
C LEU A 468 -24.64 -26.35 -13.69
N SER A 469 -24.92 -25.51 -12.69
CA SER A 469 -25.61 -24.24 -12.86
C SER A 469 -24.72 -23.30 -13.71
N GLY A 470 -24.80 -23.41 -15.03
CA GLY A 470 -24.07 -22.59 -15.97
C GLY A 470 -24.94 -22.27 -17.18
N ALA A 471 -25.83 -21.30 -17.03
CA ALA A 471 -26.68 -20.86 -18.13
C ALA A 471 -25.83 -20.11 -19.18
N LYS A 472 -25.76 -20.66 -20.39
CA LYS A 472 -25.43 -19.88 -21.60
C LYS A 472 -26.39 -18.70 -21.69
N LYS A 473 -25.89 -17.48 -21.48
CA LYS A 473 -26.52 -16.27 -22.02
C LYS A 473 -25.48 -15.51 -22.84
N THR A 474 -25.77 -15.38 -24.12
CA THR A 474 -25.08 -14.45 -25.01
C THR A 474 -25.26 -13.05 -24.43
N LEU A 475 -24.16 -12.39 -24.09
CA LEU A 475 -24.13 -11.01 -23.61
C LEU A 475 -24.73 -10.09 -24.69
N GLY A 476 -25.96 -9.64 -24.46
CA GLY A 476 -26.54 -8.49 -25.13
C GLY A 476 -26.34 -7.28 -24.23
N TRP A 477 -25.21 -6.59 -24.38
CA TRP A 477 -24.99 -5.30 -23.74
C TRP A 477 -25.95 -4.31 -24.38
N THR A 478 -27.06 -3.99 -23.72
CA THR A 478 -27.80 -2.79 -24.10
C THR A 478 -26.91 -1.60 -23.81
N SER A 479 -26.55 -0.85 -24.86
CA SER A 479 -25.98 0.49 -24.77
C SER A 479 -27.00 1.38 -24.05
N ALA A 480 -27.00 1.35 -22.73
CA ALA A 480 -27.76 2.28 -21.94
C ALA A 480 -26.79 3.39 -21.51
N ARG A 481 -27.00 4.55 -22.15
CA ARG A 481 -26.45 5.88 -21.89
C ARG A 481 -25.16 6.23 -22.65
N GLU A 482 -25.37 6.96 -23.75
CA GLU A 482 -24.65 8.22 -23.96
C GLU A 482 -24.61 8.95 -22.60
N GLU A 483 -23.42 9.31 -22.14
CA GLU A 483 -23.09 9.78 -20.78
C GLU A 483 -23.11 8.67 -19.71
N THR A 484 -21.93 8.05 -19.48
CA THR A 484 -21.58 7.59 -18.13
C THR A 484 -21.38 8.81 -17.24
N ALA A 485 -22.47 9.54 -16.99
CA ALA A 485 -22.55 10.36 -15.79
C ALA A 485 -22.45 9.36 -14.63
N TRP A 486 -21.28 9.32 -13.99
CA TRP A 486 -21.13 8.80 -12.64
C TRP A 486 -22.31 9.35 -11.84
N THR A 487 -23.13 8.44 -11.31
CA THR A 487 -24.12 8.83 -10.33
C THR A 487 -23.37 8.82 -9.01
N PRO A 488 -23.31 9.95 -8.30
CA PRO A 488 -22.71 9.96 -6.97
C PRO A 488 -23.26 8.80 -6.15
N GLY A 489 -22.39 8.11 -5.41
CA GLY A 489 -22.84 7.39 -4.22
C GLY A 489 -23.68 8.33 -3.36
N GLU A 490 -24.52 7.79 -2.46
CA GLU A 490 -25.37 8.63 -1.60
C GLU A 490 -24.60 9.87 -1.14
N ALA A 491 -25.10 11.05 -1.53
CA ALA A 491 -24.42 12.30 -1.24
C ALA A 491 -24.12 12.34 0.26
N PRO A 492 -22.92 12.80 0.67
CA PRO A 492 -22.63 12.95 2.09
C PRO A 492 -23.81 13.71 2.72
N VAL A 493 -24.27 13.25 3.88
CA VAL A 493 -25.38 13.91 4.58
C VAL A 493 -24.85 15.22 5.16
N PHE A 494 -24.66 16.21 4.30
CA PHE A 494 -24.49 17.58 4.70
C PHE A 494 -25.82 18.05 5.29
N ARG A 495 -25.76 18.87 6.35
CA ARG A 495 -26.96 19.50 6.93
C ARG A 495 -27.67 20.43 5.92
N VAL A 496 -27.00 20.77 4.83
CA VAL A 496 -27.39 21.66 3.74
C VAL A 496 -27.16 20.93 2.42
N ALA A 497 -28.07 21.04 1.46
CA ALA A 497 -27.92 20.36 0.18
C ALA A 497 -26.68 20.86 -0.59
N GLN A 498 -26.01 19.98 -1.34
CA GLN A 498 -24.77 20.32 -2.06
C GLN A 498 -24.94 21.52 -3.00
N ASP A 499 -26.08 21.62 -3.69
CA ASP A 499 -26.37 22.75 -4.58
C ASP A 499 -26.45 24.09 -3.85
N GLU A 500 -26.87 24.08 -2.58
CA GLU A 500 -26.87 25.26 -1.73
C GLU A 500 -25.46 25.62 -1.24
N LEU A 501 -24.65 24.62 -0.87
CA LEU A 501 -23.23 24.84 -0.56
C LEU A 501 -22.48 25.42 -1.75
N ASP A 502 -22.69 24.89 -2.96
CA ASP A 502 -22.07 25.39 -4.19
C ASP A 502 -22.51 26.82 -4.49
N ARG A 503 -23.81 27.14 -4.30
CA ARG A 503 -24.31 28.52 -4.42
C ARG A 503 -23.64 29.46 -3.42
N MET A 504 -23.49 29.05 -2.17
CA MET A 504 -22.82 29.84 -1.13
C MET A 504 -21.35 30.04 -1.46
N ALA A 505 -20.63 28.98 -1.83
CA ALA A 505 -19.22 29.04 -2.22
C ALA A 505 -19.02 29.95 -3.43
N HIS A 506 -19.88 29.85 -4.45
CA HIS A 506 -19.83 30.74 -5.62
C HIS A 506 -20.10 32.20 -5.24
N ALA A 507 -21.11 32.45 -4.40
CA ALA A 507 -21.40 33.78 -3.90
C ALA A 507 -20.21 34.38 -3.15
N ILE A 508 -19.59 33.62 -2.24
CA ILE A 508 -18.38 34.01 -1.51
C ILE A 508 -17.24 34.30 -2.49
N ALA A 509 -16.89 33.34 -3.35
CA ALA A 509 -15.78 33.46 -4.29
C ALA A 509 -15.96 34.65 -5.24
N SER A 510 -17.18 34.96 -5.65
CA SER A 510 -17.49 36.12 -6.52
C SER A 510 -17.27 37.49 -5.86
N THR A 511 -17.14 37.53 -4.53
CA THR A 511 -16.92 38.76 -3.75
C THR A 511 -15.46 38.99 -3.37
N LEU A 512 -14.59 37.99 -3.53
CA LEU A 512 -13.18 38.06 -3.14
C LEU A 512 -12.33 38.70 -4.25
N GLU A 513 -11.45 39.64 -3.88
CA GLU A 513 -10.42 40.15 -4.78
C GLU A 513 -9.19 39.24 -4.76
N VAL A 514 -8.28 39.39 -5.74
CA VAL A 514 -7.02 38.61 -5.80
C VAL A 514 -6.23 38.65 -4.50
N LYS A 515 -6.21 39.82 -3.82
CA LYS A 515 -5.53 39.99 -2.53
C LYS A 515 -6.14 39.14 -1.41
N ASP A 516 -7.44 38.83 -1.50
CA ASP A 516 -8.18 38.02 -0.53
C ASP A 516 -8.07 36.52 -0.86
N LEU A 517 -7.82 36.19 -2.13
CA LEU A 517 -7.64 34.81 -2.61
C LEU A 517 -6.25 34.24 -2.29
N ILE A 518 -5.18 35.04 -2.44
CA ILE A 518 -3.79 34.57 -2.24
C ILE A 518 -3.58 33.91 -0.86
N PRO A 519 -4.03 34.50 0.26
CA PRO A 519 -3.87 33.87 1.57
C PRO A 519 -4.57 32.52 1.73
N LEU A 520 -5.62 32.22 0.94
CA LEU A 520 -6.37 30.96 1.01
C LEU A 520 -5.59 29.77 0.44
N LEU A 521 -4.59 30.06 -0.38
CA LEU A 521 -3.75 29.06 -1.06
C LEU A 521 -2.53 28.68 -0.21
N MET A 522 -2.41 29.25 1.00
CA MET A 522 -1.31 28.99 1.92
C MET A 522 -1.85 28.39 3.21
N GLY A 523 -1.23 27.31 3.67
CA GLY A 523 -1.43 26.82 5.04
C GLY A 523 -0.96 27.86 6.05
N GLU A 524 -1.62 27.91 7.20
CA GLU A 524 -1.25 28.83 8.26
C GLU A 524 0.10 28.41 8.85
N PHE A 525 1.02 29.37 8.96
CA PHE A 525 2.37 29.09 9.44
C PHE A 525 2.92 30.19 10.34
N ASN A 526 3.30 29.83 11.56
CA ASN A 526 3.97 30.76 12.46
C ASN A 526 5.45 30.88 12.08
N ARG A 527 5.89 32.07 11.68
CA ARG A 527 7.27 32.34 11.21
C ARG A 527 8.37 31.97 12.22
N ASN A 528 8.01 31.77 13.50
CA ASN A 528 8.93 31.39 14.57
C ASN A 528 8.89 29.88 14.91
N GLN A 529 8.12 29.06 14.17
CA GLN A 529 8.00 27.61 14.37
C GLN A 529 8.53 26.83 13.15
N ALA A 530 8.56 25.51 13.26
CA ALA A 530 8.97 24.59 12.20
C ALA A 530 7.78 24.16 11.33
N ALA A 531 7.99 24.08 10.01
CA ALA A 531 6.98 23.76 8.97
C ALA A 531 6.28 22.41 9.13
N LEU A 532 6.78 21.56 10.02
CA LEU A 532 6.53 20.14 10.01
C LEU A 532 5.93 19.65 11.33
N GLY A 533 4.80 18.94 11.23
CA GLY A 533 4.26 18.04 12.25
C GLY A 533 3.57 18.68 13.47
N ALA A 534 3.76 19.95 13.77
CA ALA A 534 3.09 20.60 14.90
C ALA A 534 2.82 22.09 14.64
N ALA A 535 2.38 22.42 13.42
CA ALA A 535 2.12 23.80 13.01
C ALA A 535 0.70 24.29 13.38
N GLY A 536 -0.16 23.42 13.91
CA GLY A 536 -1.52 23.78 14.34
C GLY A 536 -1.54 24.76 15.51
N GLN A 537 -2.35 25.81 15.41
CA GLN A 537 -2.41 26.87 16.42
C GLN A 537 -3.50 26.64 17.46
N ARG A 538 -4.66 26.11 17.05
CA ARG A 538 -5.86 25.96 17.89
C ARG A 538 -5.87 24.62 18.63
N VAL A 539 -5.38 23.56 17.99
CA VAL A 539 -5.37 22.20 18.54
C VAL A 539 -3.92 21.83 18.89
N PRO A 540 -3.57 21.68 20.17
CA PRO A 540 -2.20 21.36 20.58
C PRO A 540 -1.68 20.06 19.94
N GLY A 541 -0.59 20.19 19.19
CA GLY A 541 0.07 19.09 18.50
C GLY A 541 -0.54 18.68 17.16
N ALA A 542 -1.60 19.36 16.71
CA ALA A 542 -2.11 19.19 15.35
C ALA A 542 -1.03 19.54 14.32
N ALA A 543 -1.04 18.82 13.21
CA ALA A 543 -0.02 18.90 12.18
C ALA A 543 0.01 20.27 11.48
N GLY A 544 -1.15 20.86 11.24
CA GLY A 544 -1.27 22.17 10.60
C GLY A 544 -2.71 22.67 10.50
N GLU A 545 -2.87 23.88 9.99
CA GLU A 545 -4.16 24.51 9.76
C GLU A 545 -4.20 25.15 8.36
N THR A 546 -5.38 25.17 7.73
CA THR A 546 -5.59 26.00 6.55
C THR A 546 -5.70 27.48 6.95
N SER A 547 -5.65 28.37 5.96
CA SER A 547 -5.68 29.82 6.16
C SER A 547 -6.83 30.32 7.05
N HIS A 548 -6.51 31.27 7.95
CA HIS A 548 -7.50 32.00 8.75
C HIS A 548 -8.01 33.29 8.08
N ALA A 549 -7.60 33.57 6.83
CA ALA A 549 -7.86 34.86 6.19
C ALA A 549 -9.36 35.20 6.05
N LEU A 550 -10.23 34.20 5.91
CA LEU A 550 -11.68 34.42 5.82
C LEU A 550 -12.38 34.55 7.17
N GLU A 551 -11.70 34.31 8.28
CA GLU A 551 -12.35 34.31 9.60
C GLU A 551 -12.77 35.72 10.01
N ALA A 552 -11.90 36.70 9.81
CA ALA A 552 -12.22 38.10 10.09
C ALA A 552 -13.20 38.71 9.07
N LEU A 553 -13.20 38.19 7.84
CA LEU A 553 -13.93 38.77 6.70
C LEU A 553 -15.34 38.19 6.57
N LEU A 554 -15.48 36.87 6.76
CA LEU A 554 -16.69 36.10 6.50
C LEU A 554 -17.06 35.12 7.63
N HIS A 555 -16.30 35.11 8.74
CA HIS A 555 -16.48 34.15 9.84
C HIS A 555 -16.35 32.69 9.42
N ILE A 556 -15.54 32.43 8.39
CA ILE A 556 -15.18 31.08 7.95
C ILE A 556 -13.84 30.72 8.60
N PRO A 557 -13.79 29.78 9.56
CA PRO A 557 -12.57 29.43 10.26
C PRO A 557 -11.63 28.61 9.37
N GLY A 558 -10.34 28.58 9.73
CA GLY A 558 -9.41 27.60 9.17
C GLY A 558 -9.73 26.19 9.64
N ILE A 559 -9.21 25.23 8.89
CA ILE A 559 -9.44 23.80 9.07
C ILE A 559 -8.23 23.22 9.78
N SER A 560 -8.42 22.70 11.00
CA SER A 560 -7.37 22.02 11.74
C SER A 560 -7.16 20.61 11.23
N MET A 561 -5.89 20.19 11.14
CA MET A 561 -5.49 18.93 10.56
C MET A 561 -4.49 18.20 11.45
N ALA A 562 -4.67 16.89 11.61
CA ALA A 562 -3.75 16.07 12.41
C ALA A 562 -3.27 14.85 11.62
N ASP A 563 -1.98 14.51 11.78
CA ASP A 563 -1.48 13.16 11.51
C ASP A 563 -2.14 12.16 12.46
N GLY A 564 -2.00 10.84 12.34
CA GLY A 564 -1.51 10.09 11.18
C GLY A 564 -2.32 8.79 11.01
N PRO A 565 -2.00 7.94 10.02
CA PRO A 565 -2.84 6.78 9.69
C PRO A 565 -3.10 5.77 10.82
N ALA A 566 -2.26 5.74 11.86
CA ALA A 566 -2.43 4.90 13.06
C ALA A 566 -3.17 5.62 14.23
N GLY A 567 -3.89 6.71 13.96
CA GLY A 567 -4.65 7.48 14.95
C GLY A 567 -4.21 8.94 15.03
N LEU A 568 -4.99 9.76 15.75
CA LEU A 568 -4.69 11.19 15.85
C LEU A 568 -3.39 11.42 16.63
N ARG A 569 -2.44 12.09 15.99
CA ARG A 569 -1.19 12.57 16.56
C ARG A 569 -1.44 13.97 17.07
N LEU A 570 -1.70 14.06 18.36
CA LEU A 570 -1.81 15.32 19.11
C LEU A 570 -0.82 15.29 20.28
N SER A 571 -0.52 16.44 20.88
CA SER A 571 0.35 16.46 22.06
C SER A 571 -0.36 15.72 23.20
N ARG A 572 0.21 14.63 23.71
CA ARG A 572 -0.37 13.92 24.88
C ARG A 572 -0.57 14.82 26.10
N SER A 573 0.32 15.80 26.27
CA SER A 573 0.16 16.87 27.24
C SER A 573 0.63 18.18 26.66
N TYR A 574 0.00 19.28 27.07
CA TYR A 574 0.40 20.64 26.71
C TYR A 574 0.26 21.55 27.92
N LEU A 575 0.96 22.68 27.86
CA LEU A 575 0.93 23.68 28.92
C LEU A 575 -0.02 24.80 28.55
N VAL A 576 -0.77 25.33 29.50
CA VAL A 576 -1.69 26.46 29.32
C VAL A 576 -1.25 27.57 30.26
N ASP A 577 -1.03 28.77 29.71
CA ASP A 577 -0.70 29.93 30.51
C ASP A 577 -1.87 30.29 31.43
N ARG A 578 -1.63 30.35 32.75
CA ARG A 578 -2.69 30.57 33.74
C ARG A 578 -3.34 31.95 33.65
N GLU A 579 -2.64 32.93 33.07
CA GLU A 579 -3.13 34.30 32.94
C GLU A 579 -3.91 34.49 31.64
N SER A 580 -3.36 34.05 30.51
CA SER A 580 -4.00 34.23 29.19
C SER A 580 -4.99 33.12 28.83
N GLY A 581 -4.89 31.95 29.45
CA GLY A 581 -5.65 30.75 29.07
C GLY A 581 -5.21 30.13 27.74
N GLN A 582 -4.11 30.61 27.13
CA GLN A 582 -3.62 30.11 25.85
C GLN A 582 -2.69 28.91 26.04
N ALA A 583 -2.85 27.90 25.18
CA ALA A 583 -1.91 26.79 25.10
C ALA A 583 -0.54 27.30 24.63
N LEU A 584 0.50 26.88 25.36
CA LEU A 584 1.88 27.10 24.98
C LEU A 584 2.18 26.25 23.75
N GLN A 585 2.62 26.96 22.72
CA GLN A 585 3.04 26.38 21.47
C GLN A 585 4.43 25.73 21.63
N THR A 586 4.58 24.48 21.20
CA THR A 586 5.82 23.69 21.35
C THR A 586 6.36 23.23 19.99
N GLY A 587 7.65 22.87 19.94
CA GLY A 587 8.31 22.38 18.73
C GLY A 587 7.96 20.92 18.40
N ILE A 588 8.52 20.39 17.31
CA ILE A 588 8.26 19.01 16.87
C ILE A 588 8.80 17.97 17.86
N ASP A 589 9.88 18.31 18.56
CA ASP A 589 10.50 17.54 19.65
C ASP A 589 9.50 17.18 20.75
N ALA A 590 8.66 18.13 21.18
CA ALA A 590 7.65 17.91 22.20
C ALA A 590 6.42 17.13 21.70
N ASN A 591 6.27 16.99 20.38
CA ASN A 591 5.11 16.36 19.73
C ASN A 591 5.40 14.97 19.15
N LEU A 592 6.67 14.59 19.05
CA LEU A 592 7.09 13.24 18.68
C LEU A 592 7.22 12.35 19.91
N GLU A 593 7.06 11.04 19.71
CA GLU A 593 7.31 10.03 20.73
C GLU A 593 6.55 10.30 22.04
N ASN A 594 5.31 10.80 21.94
CA ASN A 594 4.47 11.18 23.09
C ASN A 594 5.13 12.18 24.05
N GLY A 595 5.94 13.10 23.51
CA GLY A 595 6.66 14.10 24.30
C GLY A 595 7.95 13.58 24.94
N PHE A 596 8.46 12.43 24.50
CA PHE A 596 9.70 11.85 25.02
C PHE A 596 10.89 12.80 24.95
N PHE A 597 10.96 13.68 23.95
CA PHE A 597 12.02 14.68 23.80
C PHE A 597 11.70 16.04 24.45
N ALA A 598 10.49 16.23 25.00
CA ALA A 598 10.07 17.51 25.56
C ALA A 598 10.95 17.94 26.75
N SER A 599 11.17 19.25 26.84
CA SER A 599 11.81 19.90 28.00
C SER A 599 10.79 20.68 28.83
N GLU A 600 11.05 20.85 30.12
CA GLU A 600 10.25 21.71 30.98
C GLU A 600 10.57 23.20 30.71
N PRO A 601 9.57 24.10 30.76
CA PRO A 601 9.80 25.52 30.58
C PRO A 601 10.57 26.13 31.76
N GLU A 602 11.19 27.30 31.57
CA GLU A 602 11.96 28.00 32.61
C GLU A 602 11.12 28.48 33.81
N GLN A 603 9.79 28.64 33.65
CA GLN A 603 8.84 29.07 34.70
C GLN A 603 7.59 28.16 34.72
N PRO A 604 7.72 26.90 35.16
CA PRO A 604 6.64 25.93 35.10
C PRO A 604 5.42 26.34 35.93
N GLU A 605 5.60 27.12 36.99
CA GLU A 605 4.52 27.64 37.85
C GLU A 605 3.56 28.60 37.13
N LYS A 606 4.01 29.26 36.05
CA LYS A 606 3.17 30.12 35.20
C LYS A 606 2.12 29.32 34.43
N TYR A 607 2.36 28.03 34.26
CA TYR A 607 1.57 27.16 33.40
C TYR A 607 0.76 26.13 34.20
N GLU A 608 -0.33 25.71 33.60
CA GLU A 608 -1.10 24.53 33.98
C GLU A 608 -0.91 23.45 32.93
N ARG A 609 -0.69 22.20 33.37
CA ARG A 609 -0.55 21.07 32.44
C ARG A 609 -1.90 20.43 32.18
N TRP A 610 -2.25 20.37 30.92
CA TRP A 610 -3.44 19.72 30.41
C TRP A 610 -3.04 18.43 29.70
N TYR A 611 -3.97 17.47 29.66
CA TYR A 611 -3.75 16.16 29.07
C TYR A 611 -4.87 15.86 28.08
N GLN A 612 -4.50 15.25 26.97
CA GLN A 612 -5.41 14.71 25.97
C GLN A 612 -4.82 13.40 25.48
N PHE A 613 -5.66 12.39 25.31
CA PHE A 613 -5.24 11.05 24.94
C PHE A 613 -5.99 10.66 23.69
N THR A 614 -5.24 10.24 22.68
CA THR A 614 -5.77 9.74 21.42
C THR A 614 -5.53 8.24 21.34
N THR A 615 -6.33 7.57 20.54
CA THR A 615 -6.30 6.12 20.35
C THR A 615 -5.19 5.75 19.36
N ALA A 616 -4.24 4.91 19.76
CA ALA A 616 -3.26 4.35 18.82
C ALA A 616 -3.84 3.08 18.14
N TRP A 617 -4.37 3.26 16.93
CA TRP A 617 -4.91 2.19 16.10
C TRP A 617 -3.82 1.29 15.50
N PRO A 618 -4.17 0.07 15.06
CA PRO A 618 -3.30 -0.72 14.20
C PRO A 618 -2.85 0.05 12.95
N VAL A 619 -1.62 -0.20 12.50
CA VAL A 619 -1.10 0.43 11.28
C VAL A 619 -1.85 -0.02 10.02
N GLY A 620 -1.70 0.72 8.92
CA GLY A 620 -2.40 0.49 7.65
C GLY A 620 -2.34 -0.96 7.17
N THR A 621 -1.15 -1.58 7.19
CA THR A 621 -0.99 -2.99 6.79
C THR A 621 -1.90 -3.91 7.60
N ASN A 622 -1.92 -3.77 8.93
CA ASN A 622 -2.78 -4.58 9.79
C ASN A 622 -4.26 -4.36 9.52
N LEU A 623 -4.68 -3.12 9.27
CA LEU A 623 -6.07 -2.82 8.92
C LEU A 623 -6.45 -3.50 7.60
N ALA A 624 -5.62 -3.42 6.57
CA ALA A 624 -5.87 -4.10 5.29
C ALA A 624 -5.82 -5.64 5.41
N GLU A 625 -4.98 -6.19 6.29
CA GLU A 625 -4.93 -7.65 6.55
C GLU A 625 -6.22 -8.19 7.18
N THR A 626 -7.10 -7.31 7.66
CA THR A 626 -8.44 -7.71 8.07
C THR A 626 -9.32 -8.08 6.87
N TRP A 627 -9.07 -7.54 5.67
CA TRP A 627 -9.92 -7.69 4.48
C TRP A 627 -11.41 -7.41 4.77
N ASN A 628 -11.68 -6.43 5.64
CA ASN A 628 -13.00 -6.19 6.20
C ASN A 628 -13.36 -4.70 6.14
N GLU A 629 -14.03 -4.32 5.06
CA GLU A 629 -14.50 -2.95 4.84
C GLU A 629 -15.38 -2.45 5.99
N GLU A 630 -16.29 -3.28 6.51
CA GLU A 630 -17.17 -2.90 7.64
C GLU A 630 -16.38 -2.56 8.91
N LEU A 631 -15.27 -3.29 9.16
CA LEU A 631 -14.40 -3.00 10.31
C LEU A 631 -13.65 -1.67 10.11
N LEU A 632 -13.21 -1.38 8.89
CA LEU A 632 -12.52 -0.13 8.58
C LEU A 632 -13.48 1.07 8.64
N GLU A 633 -14.72 0.92 8.20
CA GLU A 633 -15.77 1.91 8.42
C GLU A 633 -15.99 2.17 9.92
N ALA A 634 -16.01 1.11 10.74
CA ALA A 634 -16.15 1.25 12.19
C ALA A 634 -14.95 1.97 12.84
N VAL A 635 -13.72 1.63 12.43
CA VAL A 635 -12.49 2.32 12.87
C VAL A 635 -12.53 3.78 12.44
N GLY A 636 -12.85 4.06 11.17
CA GLY A 636 -12.97 5.43 10.67
C GLY A 636 -14.00 6.24 11.43
N ARG A 637 -15.16 5.66 11.74
CA ARG A 637 -16.20 6.33 12.54
C ARG A 637 -15.73 6.62 13.97
N ALA A 638 -15.01 5.71 14.60
CA ALA A 638 -14.43 5.93 15.93
C ALA A 638 -13.38 7.05 15.89
N THR A 639 -12.50 7.07 14.88
CA THR A 639 -11.57 8.19 14.66
C THR A 639 -12.31 9.51 14.44
N GLY A 640 -13.38 9.52 13.66
CA GLY A 640 -14.19 10.72 13.45
C GLY A 640 -14.83 11.26 14.73
N MET A 641 -15.22 10.40 15.68
CA MET A 641 -15.71 10.84 17.00
C MET A 641 -14.59 11.49 17.82
N GLU A 642 -13.39 10.92 17.76
CA GLU A 642 -12.20 11.48 18.41
C GLU A 642 -11.79 12.82 17.79
N MET A 643 -11.94 12.95 16.47
CA MET A 643 -11.73 14.22 15.74
C MET A 643 -12.72 15.30 16.20
N GLU A 644 -14.00 14.97 16.37
CA GLU A 644 -15.01 15.91 16.88
C GLU A 644 -14.68 16.39 18.31
N GLU A 645 -14.28 15.46 19.19
CA GLU A 645 -13.87 15.74 20.58
C GLU A 645 -12.67 16.70 20.64
N PHE A 646 -11.65 16.48 19.81
CA PHE A 646 -10.43 17.31 19.81
C PHE A 646 -10.46 18.47 18.81
N HIS A 647 -11.60 18.70 18.16
CA HIS A 647 -11.78 19.77 17.17
C HIS A 647 -10.80 19.71 15.99
N VAL A 648 -10.43 18.50 15.58
CA VAL A 648 -9.69 18.24 14.35
C VAL A 648 -10.69 18.07 13.21
N ALA A 649 -10.52 18.80 12.12
CA ALA A 649 -11.43 18.73 10.98
C ALA A 649 -10.94 17.74 9.92
N TRP A 650 -9.65 17.75 9.56
CA TRP A 650 -9.10 16.79 8.59
C TRP A 650 -8.06 15.86 9.21
N TRP A 651 -8.23 14.56 8.96
CA TRP A 651 -7.27 13.55 9.34
C TRP A 651 -6.34 13.26 8.16
N LEU A 652 -5.03 13.39 8.36
CA LEU A 652 -4.00 13.16 7.32
C LEU A 652 -3.76 11.66 7.10
N ALA A 653 -4.83 10.99 6.70
CA ALA A 653 -4.94 9.55 6.50
C ALA A 653 -6.15 9.28 5.59
N PRO A 654 -6.22 8.10 4.95
CA PRO A 654 -5.21 7.04 4.98
C PRO A 654 -3.99 7.31 4.09
N GLY A 655 -2.84 6.77 4.51
CA GLY A 655 -1.71 6.50 3.63
C GLY A 655 -2.02 5.28 2.76
N MET A 656 -1.83 5.36 1.45
CA MET A 656 -2.32 4.32 0.52
C MET A 656 -1.46 4.14 -0.74
N ASN A 657 -0.18 4.52 -0.69
CA ASN A 657 0.75 4.19 -1.75
C ASN A 657 0.92 2.66 -1.86
N ILE A 658 1.10 2.15 -3.09
CA ILE A 658 1.29 0.72 -3.33
C ILE A 658 2.55 0.19 -2.61
N GLN A 659 2.46 -0.98 -1.99
CA GLN A 659 3.63 -1.66 -1.44
C GLN A 659 4.47 -2.29 -2.58
N ARG A 660 5.19 -1.45 -3.32
CA ARG A 660 5.96 -1.85 -4.52
C ARG A 660 7.15 -2.76 -4.19
N ASN A 661 7.84 -2.48 -3.09
CA ASN A 661 9.00 -3.23 -2.62
C ASN A 661 8.94 -3.35 -1.10
N PRO A 662 9.26 -4.51 -0.49
CA PRO A 662 9.17 -4.73 0.96
C PRO A 662 10.12 -3.85 1.80
N LEU A 663 11.16 -3.28 1.18
CA LEU A 663 12.12 -2.42 1.87
C LEU A 663 11.69 -0.95 1.95
N ASN A 664 10.57 -0.55 1.34
CA ASN A 664 10.08 0.82 1.53
C ASN A 664 9.76 1.10 3.01
N GLY A 665 10.33 2.17 3.56
CA GLY A 665 10.27 2.52 4.99
C GLY A 665 8.85 2.73 5.52
N ARG A 666 7.93 3.20 4.67
CA ARG A 666 6.55 3.52 5.04
C ARG A 666 5.51 2.47 4.67
N ASN A 667 5.93 1.26 4.27
CA ASN A 667 4.94 0.21 3.94
C ASN A 667 3.96 -0.08 5.07
N PHE A 668 4.37 0.08 6.34
CA PHE A 668 3.54 -0.19 7.51
C PHE A 668 2.25 0.63 7.56
N GLU A 669 2.28 1.88 7.10
CA GLU A 669 1.10 2.77 7.10
C GLU A 669 0.28 2.70 5.82
N TYR A 670 0.75 1.95 4.81
CA TYR A 670 0.05 1.68 3.56
C TYR A 670 -0.73 0.37 3.64
N TYR A 671 -1.54 0.07 2.62
CA TYR A 671 -2.46 -1.07 2.68
C TYR A 671 -1.94 -2.34 2.02
N SER A 672 -1.54 -2.29 0.74
CA SER A 672 -1.32 -3.50 -0.05
C SER A 672 -0.45 -3.25 -1.28
N GLU A 673 0.10 -4.33 -1.84
CA GLU A 673 0.63 -4.35 -3.21
C GLU A 673 -0.48 -4.29 -4.27
N ASP A 674 -1.74 -4.57 -3.89
CA ASP A 674 -2.89 -4.56 -4.79
C ASP A 674 -3.70 -3.24 -4.71
N PRO A 675 -4.01 -2.61 -5.86
CA PRO A 675 -4.74 -1.36 -5.87
C PRO A 675 -6.23 -1.48 -5.54
N LEU A 676 -6.87 -2.63 -5.81
CA LEU A 676 -8.28 -2.81 -5.46
C LEU A 676 -8.43 -2.89 -3.95
N LEU A 677 -7.61 -3.72 -3.29
CA LEU A 677 -7.62 -3.83 -1.84
C LEU A 677 -7.30 -2.48 -1.20
N SER A 678 -6.23 -1.80 -1.64
CA SER A 678 -5.86 -0.48 -1.11
C SER A 678 -6.97 0.56 -1.29
N GLY A 679 -7.60 0.60 -2.46
CA GLY A 679 -8.69 1.53 -2.76
C GLY A 679 -9.95 1.27 -1.93
N LYS A 680 -10.35 0.00 -1.78
CA LYS A 680 -11.52 -0.40 -0.97
C LYS A 680 -11.31 -0.10 0.52
N MET A 681 -10.13 -0.43 1.05
CA MET A 681 -9.78 -0.11 2.45
C MET A 681 -9.78 1.42 2.68
N ALA A 682 -9.21 2.19 1.75
CA ALA A 682 -9.22 3.65 1.83
C ALA A 682 -10.62 4.27 1.73
N ALA A 683 -11.47 3.74 0.85
CA ALA A 683 -12.86 4.17 0.73
C ALA A 683 -13.66 3.87 2.00
N ALA A 684 -13.52 2.67 2.56
CA ALA A 684 -14.19 2.23 3.77
C ALA A 684 -13.84 3.13 4.98
N ILE A 685 -12.55 3.35 5.25
CA ILE A 685 -12.15 4.19 6.38
C ILE A 685 -12.61 5.65 6.19
N THR A 686 -12.59 6.15 4.96
CA THR A 686 -13.09 7.50 4.61
C THR A 686 -14.58 7.62 4.85
N LYS A 687 -15.39 6.65 4.42
CA LYS A 687 -16.83 6.60 4.70
C LYS A 687 -17.11 6.59 6.21
N GLY A 688 -16.32 5.83 6.97
CA GLY A 688 -16.39 5.81 8.42
C GLY A 688 -16.21 7.20 9.05
N VAL A 689 -15.12 7.87 8.73
CA VAL A 689 -14.81 9.22 9.25
C VAL A 689 -15.89 10.21 8.81
N GLN A 690 -16.18 10.27 7.52
CA GLN A 690 -17.12 11.24 6.92
C GLN A 690 -18.59 10.90 7.16
N SER A 691 -18.88 9.82 7.91
CA SER A 691 -20.23 9.57 8.44
C SER A 691 -20.63 10.59 9.53
N LEU A 692 -19.65 11.32 10.06
CA LEU A 692 -19.84 12.40 11.02
C LEU A 692 -19.68 13.77 10.34
N PRO A 693 -20.53 14.76 10.68
CA PRO A 693 -20.49 16.06 10.05
C PRO A 693 -19.26 16.86 10.48
N GLY A 694 -18.61 17.55 9.53
CA GLY A 694 -17.53 18.50 9.82
C GLY A 694 -16.13 17.87 9.94
N VAL A 695 -16.01 16.55 9.81
CA VAL A 695 -14.74 15.83 9.79
C VAL A 695 -14.52 15.15 8.44
N GLY A 696 -13.26 14.97 8.04
CA GLY A 696 -12.92 14.32 6.77
C GLY A 696 -11.51 13.79 6.68
N THR A 697 -11.25 13.03 5.62
CA THR A 697 -9.94 12.41 5.37
C THR A 697 -9.15 13.17 4.32
N THR A 698 -7.82 13.04 4.42
CA THR A 698 -6.85 13.44 3.41
C THR A 698 -6.12 12.19 2.92
N ILE A 699 -6.50 11.66 1.75
CA ILE A 699 -5.82 10.49 1.18
C ILE A 699 -4.43 10.87 0.69
N LYS A 700 -3.40 10.04 0.97
CA LYS A 700 -2.00 10.37 0.69
C LYS A 700 -1.12 9.16 0.34
N HIS A 701 0.03 9.32 -0.32
CA HIS A 701 0.54 10.54 -0.96
C HIS A 701 0.38 10.39 -2.47
N PHE A 702 -0.25 11.36 -3.11
CA PHE A 702 -0.66 11.33 -4.50
C PHE A 702 0.46 11.88 -5.41
N ALA A 703 1.28 11.08 -6.09
CA ALA A 703 1.27 9.62 -6.19
C ALA A 703 2.71 9.05 -6.18
N CYS A 704 2.85 7.72 -6.28
CA CYS A 704 4.13 7.03 -6.46
C CYS A 704 5.23 7.28 -5.40
N ASN A 705 4.85 7.66 -4.17
CA ASN A 705 5.78 7.77 -3.04
C ASN A 705 6.08 6.39 -2.44
N ASN A 706 6.76 5.53 -3.20
CA ASN A 706 7.04 4.14 -2.84
C ASN A 706 8.52 3.89 -2.44
N GLN A 707 9.29 4.96 -2.21
CA GLN A 707 10.69 4.96 -1.79
C GLN A 707 10.93 6.18 -0.90
N GLU A 708 11.41 5.98 0.33
CA GLU A 708 11.64 7.08 1.26
C GLU A 708 13.00 7.74 1.10
N ASN A 709 14.04 6.97 0.76
CA ASN A 709 15.35 7.55 0.52
C ASN A 709 15.29 8.48 -0.70
N ASN A 710 15.73 9.72 -0.50
CA ASN A 710 15.66 10.79 -1.50
C ASN A 710 14.23 11.08 -2.01
N ARG A 711 13.18 10.83 -1.22
CA ARG A 711 11.77 11.07 -1.63
C ARG A 711 11.46 12.48 -2.14
N MET A 712 12.23 13.49 -1.73
CA MET A 712 12.08 14.88 -2.23
C MET A 712 12.76 15.15 -3.57
N GLY A 713 13.63 14.26 -4.05
CA GLY A 713 14.37 14.44 -5.31
C GLY A 713 14.42 13.20 -6.20
N VAL A 714 13.75 12.12 -5.82
CA VAL A 714 13.64 10.93 -6.66
C VAL A 714 12.61 11.18 -7.76
N ASP A 715 12.99 10.85 -8.98
CA ASP A 715 12.10 10.87 -10.13
C ASP A 715 11.67 9.46 -10.51
N VAL A 716 10.37 9.22 -10.39
CA VAL A 716 9.73 7.96 -10.75
C VAL A 716 9.44 7.95 -12.24
N ARG A 717 10.12 7.07 -12.98
CA ARG A 717 9.88 6.82 -14.40
C ARG A 717 8.91 5.65 -14.56
N VAL A 718 7.70 5.91 -15.03
CA VAL A 718 6.59 4.93 -15.05
C VAL A 718 5.69 5.15 -16.26
N SER A 719 5.26 4.07 -16.92
CA SER A 719 4.31 4.19 -18.05
C SER A 719 2.94 4.66 -17.58
N GLU A 720 2.18 5.26 -18.50
CA GLU A 720 0.80 5.66 -18.22
C GLU A 720 -0.08 4.46 -17.84
N ARG A 721 0.15 3.28 -18.45
CA ARG A 721 -0.57 2.05 -18.15
C ARG A 721 -0.35 1.61 -16.71
N ALA A 722 0.91 1.50 -16.28
CA ALA A 722 1.24 1.14 -14.91
C ALA A 722 0.74 2.20 -13.92
N LEU A 723 0.88 3.48 -14.25
CA LEU A 723 0.38 4.59 -13.45
C LEU A 723 -1.14 4.47 -13.23
N ARG A 724 -1.92 4.24 -14.29
CA ARG A 724 -3.39 4.13 -14.24
C ARG A 724 -3.91 2.82 -13.66
N GLU A 725 -3.29 1.67 -13.97
CA GLU A 725 -3.76 0.36 -13.51
C GLU A 725 -3.30 0.01 -12.08
N ILE A 726 -2.17 0.55 -11.62
CA ILE A 726 -1.58 0.22 -10.31
C ILE A 726 -1.56 1.43 -9.38
N TYR A 727 -0.77 2.45 -9.68
CA TYR A 727 -0.40 3.47 -8.69
C TYR A 727 -1.48 4.52 -8.42
N LEU A 728 -2.34 4.79 -9.41
CA LEU A 728 -3.48 5.71 -9.29
C LEU A 728 -4.80 4.99 -9.01
N ARG A 729 -4.87 3.69 -9.29
CA ARG A 729 -6.14 2.94 -9.24
C ARG A 729 -6.76 2.91 -7.84
N GLY A 730 -5.94 2.82 -6.79
CA GLY A 730 -6.41 2.95 -5.41
C GLY A 730 -7.04 4.31 -5.12
N PHE A 731 -6.37 5.40 -5.52
CA PHE A 731 -6.88 6.78 -5.37
C PHE A 731 -8.18 6.99 -6.16
N GLU A 732 -8.25 6.47 -7.39
CA GLU A 732 -9.47 6.50 -8.22
C GLU A 732 -10.65 5.88 -7.46
N ILE A 733 -10.47 4.67 -6.91
CA ILE A 733 -11.49 3.96 -6.14
C ILE A 733 -11.91 4.77 -4.91
N ALA A 734 -10.94 5.26 -4.13
CA ALA A 734 -11.23 6.05 -2.94
C ALA A 734 -12.03 7.32 -3.27
N VAL A 735 -11.65 8.06 -4.31
CA VAL A 735 -12.37 9.26 -4.77
C VAL A 735 -13.78 8.90 -5.23
N LYS A 736 -13.93 7.92 -6.14
CA LYS A 736 -15.22 7.59 -6.74
C LYS A 736 -16.20 6.96 -5.76
N GLU A 737 -15.73 6.24 -4.74
CA GLU A 737 -16.57 5.55 -3.78
C GLU A 737 -16.82 6.31 -2.48
N SER A 738 -16.01 7.31 -2.13
CA SER A 738 -16.09 7.97 -0.83
C SER A 738 -15.90 9.49 -0.81
N GLN A 739 -15.41 10.11 -1.90
CA GLN A 739 -15.15 11.56 -1.99
C GLN A 739 -14.47 12.11 -0.72
N PRO A 740 -13.18 11.79 -0.48
CA PRO A 740 -12.45 12.34 0.66
C PRO A 740 -12.46 13.87 0.63
N MET A 741 -12.36 14.53 1.78
CA MET A 741 -12.31 16.01 1.81
C MET A 741 -11.04 16.55 1.16
N CYS A 742 -9.95 15.78 1.18
CA CYS A 742 -8.68 16.22 0.64
C CYS A 742 -7.84 15.09 0.00
N ILE A 743 -6.98 15.47 -0.95
CA ILE A 743 -5.88 14.67 -1.48
C ILE A 743 -4.58 15.42 -1.15
N MET A 744 -3.61 14.73 -0.54
CA MET A 744 -2.26 15.27 -0.34
C MET A 744 -1.32 14.71 -1.41
N THR A 745 -0.65 15.60 -2.17
CA THR A 745 0.32 15.19 -3.17
C THR A 745 1.59 14.65 -2.53
N SER A 746 2.39 13.86 -3.26
CA SER A 746 3.70 13.42 -2.79
C SER A 746 4.81 14.44 -3.01
N TYR A 747 5.97 14.16 -2.40
CA TYR A 747 7.21 14.92 -2.59
C TYR A 747 7.88 14.68 -3.94
N ASN A 748 7.88 13.44 -4.41
CA ASN A 748 8.70 12.98 -5.53
C ASN A 748 8.26 13.57 -6.89
N GLU A 749 9.11 13.40 -7.88
CA GLU A 749 8.75 13.62 -9.28
C GLU A 749 8.12 12.36 -9.87
N ILE A 750 7.20 12.56 -10.82
CA ILE A 750 6.65 11.52 -11.68
C ILE A 750 6.90 11.94 -13.11
N ASN A 751 7.75 11.20 -13.81
CA ASN A 751 8.19 11.48 -15.17
C ASN A 751 8.72 12.92 -15.34
N GLY A 752 9.54 13.38 -14.38
CA GLY A 752 10.24 14.66 -14.40
C GLY A 752 9.44 15.88 -13.91
N VAL A 753 8.27 15.67 -13.30
CA VAL A 753 7.45 16.75 -12.72
C VAL A 753 7.05 16.38 -11.30
N HIS A 754 7.34 17.26 -10.34
CA HIS A 754 6.90 17.09 -8.95
C HIS A 754 5.38 16.96 -8.87
N SER A 755 4.88 16.01 -8.06
CA SER A 755 3.45 15.72 -7.96
C SER A 755 2.59 16.96 -7.66
N ALA A 756 3.05 17.85 -6.77
CA ALA A 756 2.37 19.11 -6.43
C ALA A 756 2.30 20.12 -7.59
N ASN A 757 3.22 20.05 -8.55
CA ASN A 757 3.26 20.88 -9.76
C ASN A 757 2.65 20.17 -10.98
N ASN A 758 2.19 18.93 -10.83
CA ASN A 758 1.72 18.12 -11.94
C ASN A 758 0.23 18.37 -12.23
N ARG A 759 -0.02 19.14 -13.29
CA ARG A 759 -1.37 19.49 -13.75
C ARG A 759 -2.17 18.28 -14.23
N ASP A 760 -1.50 17.27 -14.80
CA ASP A 760 -2.17 16.05 -15.26
C ASP A 760 -2.75 15.29 -14.07
N LEU A 761 -2.04 15.24 -12.94
CA LEU A 761 -2.53 14.63 -11.70
C LEU A 761 -3.61 15.49 -11.03
N CYS A 762 -3.29 16.77 -10.76
CA CYS A 762 -4.13 17.62 -9.90
C CYS A 762 -5.40 18.13 -10.59
N THR A 763 -5.35 18.38 -11.91
CA THR A 763 -6.51 18.87 -12.68
C THR A 763 -7.10 17.81 -13.59
N GLU A 764 -6.32 17.27 -14.55
CA GLU A 764 -6.91 16.41 -15.58
C GLU A 764 -7.47 15.14 -14.96
N LEU A 765 -6.68 14.44 -14.16
CA LEU A 765 -7.08 13.21 -13.52
C LEU A 765 -8.05 13.45 -12.36
N ALA A 766 -7.62 14.16 -11.30
CA ALA A 766 -8.44 14.29 -10.09
C ALA A 766 -9.76 15.03 -10.36
N ARG A 767 -9.74 16.18 -11.05
CA ARG A 767 -10.94 17.01 -11.26
C ARG A 767 -11.77 16.57 -12.46
N ARG A 768 -11.13 16.36 -13.62
CA ARG A 768 -11.87 16.17 -14.87
C ARG A 768 -12.25 14.71 -15.11
N GLU A 769 -11.35 13.77 -14.85
CA GLU A 769 -11.65 12.34 -15.02
C GLU A 769 -12.37 11.73 -13.81
N TRP A 770 -11.91 12.02 -12.58
CA TRP A 770 -12.47 11.39 -11.36
C TRP A 770 -13.55 12.21 -10.68
N HIS A 771 -13.76 13.46 -11.13
CA HIS A 771 -14.74 14.38 -10.56
C HIS A 771 -14.56 14.60 -9.05
N PHE A 772 -13.31 14.63 -8.57
CA PHE A 772 -12.98 14.94 -7.19
C PHE A 772 -13.45 16.37 -6.83
N GLN A 773 -14.21 16.50 -5.75
CA GLN A 773 -14.79 17.79 -5.30
C GLN A 773 -14.04 18.44 -4.12
N GLY A 774 -13.11 17.72 -3.48
CA GLY A 774 -12.40 18.18 -2.28
C GLY A 774 -11.24 19.15 -2.55
N VAL A 775 -10.31 19.28 -1.62
CA VAL A 775 -9.10 20.13 -1.76
C VAL A 775 -7.89 19.29 -2.14
N VAL A 776 -6.97 19.84 -2.94
CA VAL A 776 -5.63 19.26 -3.12
C VAL A 776 -4.66 20.08 -2.29
N MET A 777 -3.84 19.42 -1.49
CA MET A 777 -2.76 20.07 -0.72
C MET A 777 -1.41 19.44 -1.07
N THR A 778 -0.35 20.19 -0.85
CA THR A 778 1.01 19.64 -0.93
C THR A 778 1.30 18.77 0.28
N ASP A 779 2.32 17.91 0.19
CA ASP A 779 3.01 17.45 1.40
C ASP A 779 3.73 18.64 2.08
N TRP A 780 4.21 18.46 3.29
CA TRP A 780 4.70 19.55 4.12
C TRP A 780 6.04 20.06 3.62
N ALA A 781 6.22 21.38 3.61
CA ALA A 781 7.46 22.02 3.14
C ALA A 781 7.84 21.78 1.66
N THR A 782 6.99 21.15 0.84
CA THR A 782 7.24 20.89 -0.60
C THR A 782 7.50 22.17 -1.42
N THR A 783 6.96 23.32 -0.99
CA THR A 783 7.16 24.63 -1.63
C THR A 783 8.24 25.51 -0.97
N LEU A 784 8.88 25.00 0.08
CA LEU A 784 10.01 25.68 0.73
C LEU A 784 11.32 25.38 -0.01
N ALA A 785 12.37 26.12 0.33
CA ALA A 785 13.70 25.90 -0.26
C ALA A 785 14.16 24.45 -0.01
N GLY A 786 14.40 23.71 -1.11
CA GLY A 786 14.78 22.29 -1.06
C GLY A 786 13.63 21.29 -1.24
N GLY A 787 12.36 21.73 -1.24
CA GLY A 787 11.18 20.87 -1.43
C GLY A 787 10.81 20.57 -2.90
N GLY A 788 11.46 21.24 -3.85
CA GLY A 788 11.38 20.92 -5.29
C GLY A 788 10.21 21.56 -6.05
N SER A 789 9.12 21.95 -5.38
CA SER A 789 7.94 22.52 -6.06
C SER A 789 7.86 24.04 -6.00
N ASP A 790 7.38 24.65 -7.08
CA ASP A 790 7.07 26.07 -7.14
C ASP A 790 5.61 26.34 -6.75
N ALA A 791 5.37 27.26 -5.80
CA ALA A 791 4.03 27.52 -5.27
C ALA A 791 3.06 28.08 -6.32
N ALA A 792 3.52 28.94 -7.24
CA ALA A 792 2.66 29.47 -8.30
C ALA A 792 2.25 28.36 -9.27
N THR A 793 3.17 27.44 -9.56
CA THR A 793 2.93 26.27 -10.40
C THR A 793 1.93 25.32 -9.75
N CYS A 794 1.99 25.11 -8.42
CA CYS A 794 0.98 24.34 -7.69
C CYS A 794 -0.43 24.89 -7.97
N ILE A 795 -0.61 26.20 -7.83
CA ILE A 795 -1.90 26.88 -8.04
C ILE A 795 -2.42 26.67 -9.47
N THR A 796 -1.52 26.67 -10.47
CA THR A 796 -1.92 26.40 -11.85
C THR A 796 -2.17 24.92 -12.16
N ALA A 797 -1.62 24.02 -11.35
CA ALA A 797 -1.77 22.58 -11.50
C ALA A 797 -3.14 22.08 -11.03
N GLY A 798 -3.76 22.71 -10.03
CA GLY A 798 -5.09 22.38 -9.50
C GLY A 798 -5.14 22.50 -7.99
#